data_AF-A0A8B4TNT1-F1
#
_entry.id   AF-A0A8B4TNT1-F1
#
_cell.length_a   1.000
_cell.length_b   1.000
_cell.length_c   1.000
_cell.angle_alpha   90.00
_cell.angle_beta   90.00
_cell.angle_gamma   90.00
#
_symmetry.space_group_name_H-M   'P 1'
#
loop_
_entity.id
_entity.type
_entity.pdbx_description
1 polymer ?
#
loop_
_entity_poly.entity_id
_entity_poly.type
_entity_poly.pdbx_seq_one_letter_code
_entity_poly.pdbx_strand_id
1 'polypeptide(L)'
;MSSAYDSLDPRVRKWVYKQGWSTLRPLQESSIPAILARDRDVLISAGTAAGKTEAFFLPACSAVADLTNGFGIVYISPLKALINDQYRRLESLGDALEMPVTPWHGDVPQSKKKKARTNPAGILLITPESLESLLINSMGWLKQAFSSVTYIVIDEFHAFIGSERGVQLLSLLNRIDHVLGRQVNPIPRVALSATLGELEKVPELLRPDKRLPCVTVTDSNSTDTLQVQVKGYLERVIQKEEELQSSAERDVCADIFRLCRGDSHLVFANSRKRTESIAATLNDMCEEQIVPNEFFPHHGSLAKELREALESRLQKGNLPTTAVCTMTLELGIDIGKVKSVIQVTPPHSVSSLRQRMGRSGRRNSPSVLRMLITENELTVTSSIVDHLRLQLVQSMAMIRLMISKQWFEPADARQMHYSTLLHQILAITAQWGGVRADQLWPQLCQTGPFRNVDLNDFKSLLKHMGACGLLTQLASGEMVVGAEGEKLTNHYTFYAVFNTPEEFRIVTGNRTLGTVPVDSPLLPDQHIIFGGRRWKVTEIETEKKVIYVEATKGGQPPQFSGGGMSVHDAVRQEMLAIYREGDYRIAIGSKKVDYADTAARNLFAEGCSNFQRYNLQNEYFISSGQRCYVIPWMGDKVVNTITALLIRCGFKANSFAGVIEIDDASLATVQHTLKEMLLSDLPSAFDLAADVPEKYLDKYDEYLPEFLLAKGFGEKAYDIEGTRIWLKQHLQ
;
A
#
# COMPACT_ATOMS: atom_id res chain seq x y z
N MET A 1 14.93 -32.31 -17.27
CA MET A 1 15.51 -31.24 -16.43
C MET A 1 16.48 -30.45 -17.30
N SER A 2 16.51 -29.13 -17.15
CA SER A 2 17.34 -28.19 -17.94
C SER A 2 18.78 -28.09 -17.41
N SER A 3 19.71 -27.57 -18.22
CA SER A 3 21.10 -27.32 -17.78
C SER A 3 21.19 -26.35 -16.60
N ALA A 4 20.23 -25.43 -16.48
CA ALA A 4 20.12 -24.52 -15.34
C ALA A 4 19.78 -25.28 -14.05
N TYR A 5 18.87 -26.26 -14.07
CA TYR A 5 18.57 -27.10 -12.91
C TYR A 5 19.79 -27.87 -12.41
N ASP A 6 20.63 -28.37 -13.32
CA ASP A 6 21.81 -29.14 -12.96
C ASP A 6 22.91 -28.33 -12.26
N SER A 7 22.85 -27.00 -12.36
CA SER A 7 23.74 -26.09 -11.63
C SER A 7 23.40 -25.89 -10.15
N LEU A 8 22.23 -26.40 -9.69
CA LEU A 8 21.81 -26.33 -8.29
C LEU A 8 22.53 -27.38 -7.42
N ASP A 9 22.70 -27.05 -6.14
CA ASP A 9 23.30 -27.96 -5.16
C ASP A 9 22.55 -29.32 -5.14
N PRO A 10 23.25 -30.47 -5.10
CA PRO A 10 22.62 -31.79 -5.06
C PRO A 10 21.52 -31.95 -3.99
N ARG A 11 21.67 -31.31 -2.81
CA ARG A 11 20.69 -31.31 -1.73
C ARG A 11 19.42 -30.55 -2.13
N VAL A 12 19.56 -29.41 -2.79
CA VAL A 12 18.42 -28.64 -3.35
C VAL A 12 17.70 -29.46 -4.42
N ARG A 13 18.44 -30.09 -5.34
CA ARG A 13 17.85 -30.94 -6.38
C ARG A 13 17.07 -32.12 -5.78
N LYS A 14 17.64 -32.78 -4.77
CA LYS A 14 16.97 -33.84 -4.01
C LYS A 14 15.72 -33.35 -3.30
N TRP A 15 15.75 -32.16 -2.72
CA TRP A 15 14.57 -31.55 -2.11
C TRP A 15 13.48 -31.29 -3.15
N VAL A 16 13.80 -30.69 -4.30
CA VAL A 16 12.84 -30.44 -5.40
C VAL A 16 12.19 -31.74 -5.86
N TYR A 17 12.97 -32.81 -6.02
CA TYR A 17 12.45 -34.13 -6.36
C TYR A 17 11.48 -34.67 -5.30
N LYS A 18 11.82 -34.52 -4.00
CA LYS A 18 10.94 -34.91 -2.88
C LYS A 18 9.64 -34.11 -2.80
N GLN A 19 9.63 -32.86 -3.29
CA GLN A 19 8.40 -32.06 -3.41
C GLN A 19 7.49 -32.54 -4.57
N GLY A 20 7.92 -33.55 -5.35
CA GLY A 20 7.14 -34.11 -6.45
C GLY A 20 7.14 -33.24 -7.70
N TRP A 21 8.11 -32.33 -7.85
CA TRP A 21 8.18 -31.42 -9.00
C TRP A 21 8.86 -32.12 -10.17
N SER A 22 8.12 -32.31 -11.27
CA SER A 22 8.65 -32.93 -12.49
C SER A 22 9.54 -31.98 -13.31
N THR A 23 9.24 -30.68 -13.25
CA THR A 23 9.97 -29.60 -13.91
C THR A 23 9.87 -28.32 -13.07
N LEU A 24 10.84 -27.43 -13.22
CA LEU A 24 10.76 -26.07 -12.68
C LEU A 24 9.92 -25.19 -13.62
N ARG A 25 9.25 -24.18 -13.05
CA ARG A 25 8.51 -23.19 -13.84
C ARG A 25 9.49 -22.34 -14.67
N PRO A 26 9.07 -21.78 -15.82
CA PRO A 26 9.95 -20.94 -16.66
C PRO A 26 10.65 -19.81 -15.89
N LEU A 27 9.92 -19.10 -15.02
CA LEU A 27 10.48 -18.06 -14.16
C LEU A 27 11.54 -18.60 -13.19
N GLN A 28 11.30 -19.78 -12.62
CA GLN A 28 12.24 -20.42 -11.70
C GLN A 28 13.52 -20.81 -12.44
N GLU A 29 13.42 -21.38 -13.64
CA GLU A 29 14.58 -21.76 -14.45
C GLU A 29 15.38 -20.54 -14.91
N SER A 30 14.72 -19.51 -15.43
CA SER A 30 15.39 -18.30 -15.94
C SER A 30 16.07 -17.47 -14.86
N SER A 31 15.62 -17.59 -13.60
CA SER A 31 16.22 -16.89 -12.46
C SER A 31 17.53 -17.53 -11.99
N ILE A 32 17.75 -18.82 -12.24
CA ILE A 32 18.92 -19.57 -11.70
C ILE A 32 20.25 -18.92 -12.09
N PRO A 33 20.55 -18.65 -13.38
CA PRO A 33 21.84 -18.08 -13.77
C PRO A 33 22.06 -16.68 -13.20
N ALA A 34 21.00 -15.86 -13.16
CA ALA A 34 21.08 -14.49 -12.66
C ALA A 34 21.40 -14.44 -11.16
N ILE A 35 20.81 -15.33 -10.37
CA ILE A 35 21.06 -15.41 -8.93
C ILE A 35 22.45 -16.00 -8.64
N LEU A 36 22.82 -17.12 -9.28
CA LEU A 36 24.11 -17.77 -9.03
C LEU A 36 25.34 -16.91 -9.39
N ALA A 37 25.17 -15.91 -10.27
CA ALA A 37 26.24 -15.02 -10.69
C ALA A 37 26.84 -14.17 -9.55
N ARG A 38 26.03 -13.78 -8.55
CA ARG A 38 26.46 -13.03 -7.34
C ARG A 38 27.17 -11.69 -7.57
N ASP A 39 27.10 -11.15 -8.78
CA ASP A 39 27.81 -9.94 -9.23
C ASP A 39 26.86 -8.81 -9.68
N ARG A 40 25.56 -8.99 -9.43
CA ARG A 40 24.50 -8.10 -9.91
C ARG A 40 23.30 -8.12 -8.98
N ASP A 41 22.54 -7.04 -8.98
CA ASP A 41 21.19 -7.03 -8.44
C ASP A 41 20.25 -7.79 -9.39
N VAL A 42 19.15 -8.31 -8.84
CA VAL A 42 18.15 -9.06 -9.63
C VAL A 42 16.75 -8.59 -9.29
N LEU A 43 15.96 -8.24 -10.30
CA LEU A 43 14.53 -7.97 -10.16
C LEU A 43 13.74 -9.16 -10.69
N ILE A 44 13.03 -9.87 -9.82
CA ILE A 44 12.11 -10.94 -10.21
C ILE A 44 10.68 -10.40 -10.17
N SER A 45 10.11 -10.15 -11.36
CA SER A 45 8.78 -9.56 -11.53
C SER A 45 7.82 -10.58 -12.17
N ALA A 46 6.86 -11.05 -11.39
CA ALA A 46 5.86 -12.00 -11.88
C ALA A 46 4.59 -12.01 -11.02
N GLY A 47 3.52 -12.62 -11.55
CA GLY A 47 2.29 -12.85 -10.78
C GLY A 47 2.53 -13.66 -9.50
N THR A 48 1.64 -13.52 -8.52
CA THR A 48 1.76 -14.17 -7.19
C THR A 48 1.88 -15.70 -7.27
N ALA A 49 1.27 -16.33 -8.28
CA ALA A 49 1.29 -17.78 -8.49
C ALA A 49 2.47 -18.30 -9.34
N ALA A 50 3.37 -17.42 -9.82
CA ALA A 50 4.45 -17.80 -10.73
C ALA A 50 5.64 -18.51 -10.04
N GLY A 51 5.66 -18.58 -8.70
CA GLY A 51 6.72 -19.23 -7.94
C GLY A 51 7.97 -18.35 -7.73
N LYS A 52 7.79 -17.03 -7.57
CA LYS A 52 8.86 -16.05 -7.32
C LYS A 52 9.76 -16.42 -6.14
N THR A 53 9.15 -16.92 -5.06
CA THR A 53 9.87 -17.35 -3.86
C THR A 53 10.92 -18.39 -4.20
N GLU A 54 10.57 -19.51 -4.85
CA GLU A 54 11.54 -20.53 -5.20
C GLU A 54 12.44 -20.15 -6.38
N ALA A 55 12.01 -19.23 -7.23
CA ALA A 55 12.88 -18.65 -8.26
C ALA A 55 14.11 -17.97 -7.65
N PHE A 56 13.98 -17.40 -6.44
CA PHE A 56 15.11 -16.92 -5.66
C PHE A 56 15.73 -17.98 -4.75
N PHE A 57 14.94 -18.64 -3.90
CA PHE A 57 15.49 -19.48 -2.83
C PHE A 57 16.22 -20.72 -3.34
N LEU A 58 15.80 -21.35 -4.44
CA LEU A 58 16.51 -22.53 -4.95
C LEU A 58 17.97 -22.22 -5.35
N PRO A 59 18.24 -21.23 -6.22
CA PRO A 59 19.62 -20.86 -6.56
C PRO A 59 20.34 -20.18 -5.39
N ALA A 60 19.67 -19.32 -4.61
CA ALA A 60 20.31 -18.62 -3.49
C ALA A 60 20.78 -19.60 -2.40
N CYS A 61 19.93 -20.55 -2.00
CA CYS A 61 20.29 -21.60 -1.05
C CYS A 61 21.42 -22.48 -1.58
N SER A 62 21.44 -22.79 -2.89
CA SER A 62 22.55 -23.53 -3.50
C SER A 62 23.87 -22.78 -3.38
N ALA A 63 23.86 -21.47 -3.58
CA ALA A 63 25.07 -20.63 -3.51
C ALA A 63 25.63 -20.45 -2.08
N VAL A 64 24.82 -20.68 -1.05
CA VAL A 64 25.21 -20.53 0.37
C VAL A 64 25.23 -21.85 1.14
N ALA A 65 25.07 -22.98 0.45
CA ALA A 65 24.81 -24.28 1.07
C ALA A 65 25.96 -24.80 1.96
N ASP A 66 27.18 -24.28 1.77
CA ASP A 66 28.37 -24.64 2.53
C ASP A 66 28.78 -23.56 3.56
N LEU A 67 27.97 -22.50 3.72
CA LEU A 67 28.21 -21.48 4.74
C LEU A 67 27.83 -22.01 6.13
N THR A 68 28.81 -22.10 7.01
CA THR A 68 28.63 -22.61 8.39
C THR A 68 28.53 -21.50 9.44
N ASN A 69 28.94 -20.28 9.11
CA ASN A 69 28.98 -19.14 10.03
C ASN A 69 28.38 -17.87 9.40
N GLY A 70 27.57 -17.16 10.17
CA GLY A 70 26.86 -15.97 9.72
C GLY A 70 25.63 -16.30 8.87
N PHE A 71 24.76 -15.32 8.67
CA PHE A 71 23.65 -15.45 7.73
C PHE A 71 24.18 -15.36 6.30
N GLY A 72 23.78 -16.31 5.45
CA GLY A 72 24.06 -16.27 4.01
C GLY A 72 23.00 -15.46 3.25
N ILE A 73 21.76 -15.47 3.74
CA ILE A 73 20.61 -14.80 3.12
C ILE A 73 19.89 -13.97 4.18
N VAL A 74 19.65 -12.69 3.87
CA VAL A 74 18.76 -11.82 4.64
C VAL A 74 17.54 -11.51 3.79
N TYR A 75 16.39 -12.01 4.22
CA TYR A 75 15.10 -11.78 3.59
C TYR A 75 14.33 -10.72 4.36
N ILE A 76 13.95 -9.66 3.66
CA ILE A 76 13.25 -8.49 4.18
C ILE A 76 11.83 -8.52 3.65
N SER A 77 10.85 -8.45 4.55
CA SER A 77 9.43 -8.44 4.19
C SER A 77 8.71 -7.23 4.81
N PRO A 78 7.71 -6.66 4.12
CA PRO A 78 6.91 -5.58 4.66
C PRO A 78 6.00 -6.05 5.81
N LEU A 79 5.67 -7.33 5.91
CA LEU A 79 4.69 -7.81 6.88
C LEU A 79 5.24 -8.95 7.74
N LYS A 80 4.97 -8.86 9.05
CA LYS A 80 5.25 -9.95 10.01
C LYS A 80 4.55 -11.26 9.60
N ALA A 81 3.30 -11.16 9.12
CA ALA A 81 2.54 -12.31 8.65
C ALA A 81 3.24 -13.03 7.48
N LEU A 82 3.81 -12.27 6.53
CA LEU A 82 4.56 -12.83 5.41
C LEU A 82 5.87 -13.47 5.87
N ILE A 83 6.55 -12.94 6.90
CA ILE A 83 7.71 -13.60 7.52
C ILE A 83 7.34 -14.96 8.09
N ASN A 84 6.24 -15.03 8.85
CA ASN A 84 5.77 -16.29 9.44
C ASN A 84 5.40 -17.32 8.37
N ASP A 85 4.82 -16.85 7.27
CA ASP A 85 4.50 -17.69 6.13
C ASP A 85 5.74 -18.26 5.45
N GLN A 86 6.72 -17.40 5.12
CA GLN A 86 7.98 -17.85 4.53
C GLN A 86 8.78 -18.75 5.47
N TYR A 87 8.75 -18.49 6.78
CA TYR A 87 9.39 -19.36 7.77
C TYR A 87 8.90 -20.80 7.66
N ARG A 88 7.56 -21.01 7.64
CA ARG A 88 6.95 -22.34 7.50
C ARG A 88 7.30 -22.97 6.15
N ARG A 89 7.28 -22.19 5.07
CA ARG A 89 7.57 -22.68 3.71
C ARG A 89 9.03 -23.12 3.54
N LEU A 90 9.96 -22.39 4.14
CA LEU A 90 11.40 -22.63 3.98
C LEU A 90 11.95 -23.67 4.95
N GLU A 91 11.23 -24.03 6.02
CA GLU A 91 11.68 -24.97 7.04
C GLU A 91 12.19 -26.28 6.44
N SER A 92 11.39 -26.92 5.56
CA SER A 92 11.80 -28.19 4.93
C SER A 92 13.00 -28.08 3.99
N LEU A 93 13.21 -26.92 3.35
CA LEU A 93 14.36 -26.67 2.48
C LEU A 93 15.61 -26.39 3.33
N GLY A 94 15.45 -25.62 4.41
CA GLY A 94 16.49 -25.36 5.40
C GLY A 94 16.98 -26.65 6.04
N ASP A 95 16.07 -27.52 6.48
CA ASP A 95 16.41 -28.82 7.07
C ASP A 95 17.21 -29.72 6.10
N ALA A 96 16.84 -29.71 4.81
CA ALA A 96 17.55 -30.51 3.79
C ALA A 96 18.99 -30.02 3.53
N LEU A 97 19.29 -28.77 3.88
CA LEU A 97 20.58 -28.11 3.70
C LEU A 97 21.34 -27.93 5.00
N GLU A 98 20.78 -28.34 6.14
CA GLU A 98 21.29 -28.02 7.48
C GLU A 98 21.43 -26.50 7.71
N MET A 99 20.53 -25.72 7.09
CA MET A 99 20.55 -24.27 7.09
C MET A 99 19.39 -23.72 7.95
N PRO A 100 19.67 -23.19 9.16
CA PRO A 100 18.62 -22.68 10.03
C PRO A 100 17.86 -21.52 9.38
N VAL A 101 16.52 -21.54 9.49
CA VAL A 101 15.66 -20.41 9.11
C VAL A 101 15.22 -19.68 10.38
N THR A 102 15.52 -18.39 10.47
CA THR A 102 15.27 -17.60 11.67
C THR A 102 14.30 -16.45 11.37
N PRO A 103 13.06 -16.48 11.89
CA PRO A 103 12.17 -15.32 11.84
C PRO A 103 12.59 -14.28 12.88
N TRP A 104 12.51 -12.99 12.52
CA TRP A 104 12.94 -11.89 13.38
C TRP A 104 12.00 -10.68 13.27
N HIS A 105 11.07 -10.60 14.22
CA HIS A 105 10.22 -9.42 14.43
C HIS A 105 9.78 -9.33 15.90
N GLY A 106 9.04 -8.27 16.26
CA GLY A 106 8.58 -8.00 17.64
C GLY A 106 7.96 -9.23 18.33
N ASP A 107 7.09 -9.93 17.63
CA ASP A 107 6.32 -11.06 18.19
C ASP A 107 7.08 -12.41 18.25
N VAL A 108 8.30 -12.51 17.72
CA VAL A 108 9.06 -13.78 17.77
C VAL A 108 9.59 -14.01 19.19
N PRO A 109 9.42 -15.22 19.77
CA PRO A 109 9.91 -15.55 21.11
C PRO A 109 11.40 -15.24 21.30
N GLN A 110 11.75 -14.68 22.45
CA GLN A 110 13.14 -14.31 22.77
C GLN A 110 14.09 -15.50 22.76
N SER A 111 13.61 -16.71 23.08
CA SER A 111 14.40 -17.95 23.01
C SER A 111 14.92 -18.24 21.60
N LYS A 112 14.08 -18.06 20.56
CA LYS A 112 14.48 -18.22 19.16
C LYS A 112 15.53 -17.18 18.76
N LYS A 113 15.31 -15.91 19.13
CA LYS A 113 16.28 -14.82 18.87
C LYS A 113 17.62 -15.06 19.58
N LYS A 114 17.59 -15.55 20.84
CA LYS A 114 18.79 -15.85 21.62
C LYS A 114 19.64 -16.93 20.95
N LYS A 115 19.02 -18.00 20.42
CA LYS A 115 19.74 -19.05 19.68
C LYS A 115 20.46 -18.47 18.46
N ALA A 116 19.77 -17.66 17.67
CA ALA A 116 20.35 -16.99 16.50
C ALA A 116 21.41 -15.94 16.88
N ARG A 117 21.31 -15.30 18.05
CA ARG A 117 22.34 -14.38 18.55
C ARG A 117 23.63 -15.11 18.90
N THR A 118 23.52 -16.28 19.54
CA THR A 118 24.68 -17.08 19.95
C THR A 118 25.37 -17.74 18.76
N ASN A 119 24.60 -18.24 17.78
CA ASN A 119 25.15 -18.87 16.58
C ASN A 119 24.36 -18.43 15.33
N PRO A 120 24.69 -17.27 14.74
CA PRO A 120 24.04 -16.82 13.51
C PRO A 120 24.45 -17.71 12.35
N ALA A 121 23.48 -18.34 11.69
CA ALA A 121 23.69 -19.22 10.54
C ALA A 121 22.45 -19.24 9.64
N GLY A 122 22.67 -19.44 8.34
CA GLY A 122 21.61 -19.72 7.38
C GLY A 122 20.80 -18.51 6.92
N ILE A 123 19.48 -18.57 7.07
CA ILE A 123 18.53 -17.58 6.54
C ILE A 123 17.94 -16.75 7.69
N LEU A 124 18.02 -15.42 7.58
CA LEU A 124 17.32 -14.48 8.46
C LEU A 124 16.10 -13.88 7.73
N LEU A 125 14.90 -14.00 8.31
CA LEU A 125 13.68 -13.36 7.82
C LEU A 125 13.31 -12.19 8.73
N ILE A 126 13.36 -10.95 8.27
CA ILE A 126 13.31 -9.75 9.13
C ILE A 126 12.45 -8.62 8.54
N THR A 127 11.91 -7.74 9.40
CA THR A 127 11.25 -6.49 8.95
C THR A 127 12.24 -5.32 8.92
N PRO A 128 12.01 -4.26 8.12
CA PRO A 128 12.83 -3.06 8.14
C PRO A 128 13.01 -2.46 9.55
N GLU A 129 11.94 -2.39 10.34
CA GLU A 129 11.98 -1.80 11.69
C GLU A 129 12.83 -2.64 12.65
N SER A 130 12.78 -3.96 12.50
CA SER A 130 13.61 -4.84 13.33
C SER A 130 15.08 -4.76 12.93
N LEU A 131 15.36 -4.53 11.64
CA LEU A 131 16.70 -4.31 11.11
C LEU A 131 17.27 -2.95 11.55
N GLU A 132 16.46 -1.90 11.57
CA GLU A 132 16.77 -0.59 12.17
C GLU A 132 17.17 -0.75 13.64
N SER A 133 16.37 -1.47 14.42
CA SER A 133 16.66 -1.75 15.83
C SER A 133 17.98 -2.51 16.02
N LEU A 134 18.32 -3.45 15.13
CA LEU A 134 19.61 -4.16 15.18
C LEU A 134 20.80 -3.25 14.87
N LEU A 135 20.66 -2.35 13.89
CA LEU A 135 21.72 -1.41 13.53
C LEU A 135 22.02 -0.43 14.67
N ILE A 136 20.99 0.05 15.37
CA ILE A 136 21.15 0.98 16.50
C ILE A 136 21.66 0.24 17.74
N ASN A 137 20.98 -0.83 18.16
CA ASN A 137 21.21 -1.42 19.49
C ASN A 137 22.19 -2.59 19.50
N SER A 138 22.58 -3.13 18.34
CA SER A 138 23.32 -4.38 18.24
C SER A 138 24.29 -4.41 17.05
N MET A 139 24.85 -3.25 16.69
CA MET A 139 25.71 -3.08 15.51
C MET A 139 26.88 -4.07 15.48
N GLY A 140 27.59 -4.24 16.61
CA GLY A 140 28.73 -5.16 16.68
C GLY A 140 28.35 -6.61 16.39
N TRP A 141 27.22 -7.05 16.94
CA TRP A 141 26.66 -8.36 16.62
C TRP A 141 26.21 -8.46 15.17
N LEU A 142 25.52 -7.44 14.64
CA LEU A 142 25.08 -7.40 13.25
C LEU A 142 26.26 -7.53 12.29
N LYS A 143 27.35 -6.79 12.53
CA LYS A 143 28.58 -6.85 11.73
C LYS A 143 29.14 -8.28 11.65
N GLN A 144 29.17 -8.99 12.78
CA GLN A 144 29.61 -10.39 12.83
C GLN A 144 28.61 -11.31 12.12
N ALA A 145 27.33 -11.20 12.45
CA ALA A 145 26.26 -12.06 11.92
C ALA A 145 26.06 -11.88 10.41
N PHE A 146 26.35 -10.70 9.86
CA PHE A 146 26.13 -10.36 8.45
C PHE A 146 27.41 -10.45 7.60
N SER A 147 28.55 -10.84 8.19
CA SER A 147 29.84 -10.92 7.50
C SER A 147 29.81 -11.81 6.24
N SER A 148 29.07 -12.92 6.31
CA SER A 148 28.92 -13.92 5.23
C SER A 148 27.71 -13.68 4.31
N VAL A 149 26.98 -12.56 4.47
CA VAL A 149 25.77 -12.32 3.67
C VAL A 149 26.13 -12.24 2.20
N THR A 150 25.49 -13.10 1.42
CA THR A 150 25.64 -13.21 -0.02
C THR A 150 24.49 -12.51 -0.75
N TYR A 151 23.28 -12.54 -0.17
CA TYR A 151 22.10 -11.91 -0.74
C TYR A 151 21.28 -11.17 0.30
N ILE A 152 20.80 -9.98 -0.06
CA ILE A 152 19.66 -9.34 0.60
C ILE A 152 18.47 -9.40 -0.35
N VAL A 153 17.43 -10.12 0.02
CA VAL A 153 16.19 -10.20 -0.76
C VAL A 153 15.12 -9.33 -0.12
N ILE A 154 14.40 -8.57 -0.95
CA ILE A 154 13.31 -7.69 -0.56
C ILE A 154 12.05 -8.24 -1.20
N ASP A 155 11.16 -8.79 -0.38
CA ASP A 155 9.88 -9.31 -0.86
C ASP A 155 8.83 -8.21 -0.95
N GLU A 156 7.88 -8.39 -1.88
CA GLU A 156 6.84 -7.44 -2.23
C GLU A 156 7.39 -6.01 -2.42
N PHE A 157 8.45 -5.86 -3.23
CA PHE A 157 9.18 -4.60 -3.39
C PHE A 157 8.28 -3.42 -3.77
N HIS A 158 7.19 -3.64 -4.51
CA HIS A 158 6.17 -2.63 -4.82
C HIS A 158 5.58 -1.94 -3.58
N ALA A 159 5.51 -2.61 -2.43
CA ALA A 159 4.99 -2.02 -1.19
C ALA A 159 5.96 -0.98 -0.58
N PHE A 160 7.23 -1.00 -1.00
CA PHE A 160 8.26 -0.04 -0.57
C PHE A 160 8.43 1.11 -1.55
N ILE A 161 8.17 0.91 -2.83
CA ILE A 161 8.39 1.92 -3.86
C ILE A 161 7.56 3.18 -3.57
N GLY A 162 8.23 4.34 -3.48
CA GLY A 162 7.59 5.64 -3.27
C GLY A 162 6.99 5.86 -1.87
N SER A 163 7.32 5.03 -0.88
CA SER A 163 6.86 5.20 0.50
C SER A 163 8.00 5.59 1.46
N GLU A 164 7.64 6.20 2.58
CA GLU A 164 8.53 6.54 3.69
C GLU A 164 9.30 5.31 4.16
N ARG A 165 8.60 4.16 4.20
CA ARG A 165 9.17 2.87 4.58
C ARG A 165 10.18 2.34 3.56
N GLY A 166 10.00 2.61 2.27
CA GLY A 166 10.97 2.23 1.24
C GLY A 166 12.25 3.03 1.33
N VAL A 167 12.16 4.35 1.53
CA VAL A 167 13.34 5.20 1.70
C VAL A 167 14.08 4.87 2.99
N GLN A 168 13.36 4.54 4.07
CA GLN A 168 13.96 3.93 5.26
C GLN A 168 14.73 2.66 4.90
N LEU A 169 14.10 1.69 4.21
CA LEU A 169 14.74 0.45 3.83
C LEU A 169 16.02 0.68 3.02
N LEU A 170 16.00 1.56 2.02
CA LEU A 170 17.19 1.88 1.23
C LEU A 170 18.31 2.48 2.09
N SER A 171 17.98 3.30 3.09
CA SER A 171 18.94 3.81 4.08
C SER A 171 19.56 2.68 4.91
N LEU A 172 18.74 1.73 5.38
CA LEU A 172 19.21 0.56 6.11
C LEU A 172 20.18 -0.28 5.28
N LEU A 173 19.86 -0.52 4.01
CA LEU A 173 20.72 -1.28 3.10
C LEU A 173 22.05 -0.56 2.87
N ASN A 174 22.04 0.76 2.70
CA ASN A 174 23.27 1.55 2.56
C ASN A 174 24.12 1.52 3.85
N ARG A 175 23.48 1.59 5.02
CA ARG A 175 24.15 1.47 6.33
C ARG A 175 24.76 0.09 6.54
N ILE A 176 24.11 -0.97 6.09
CA ILE A 176 24.66 -2.34 6.14
C ILE A 176 25.90 -2.44 5.26
N ASP A 177 25.83 -1.97 4.01
CA ASP A 177 27.02 -1.91 3.13
C ASP A 177 28.17 -1.16 3.82
N HIS A 178 27.87 -0.04 4.50
CA HIS A 178 28.88 0.74 5.21
C HIS A 178 29.48 0.01 6.43
N VAL A 179 28.65 -0.58 7.30
CA VAL A 179 29.08 -1.33 8.50
C VAL A 179 29.96 -2.53 8.13
N LEU A 180 29.69 -3.14 6.98
CA LEU A 180 30.43 -4.30 6.47
C LEU A 180 31.65 -3.93 5.61
N GLY A 181 31.92 -2.64 5.37
CA GLY A 181 33.03 -2.20 4.50
C GLY A 181 32.82 -2.56 3.03
N ARG A 182 31.57 -2.69 2.59
CA ARG A 182 31.13 -3.09 1.25
C ARG A 182 30.67 -1.90 0.40
N GLN A 183 31.32 -0.75 0.55
CA GLN A 183 30.99 0.44 -0.25
C GLN A 183 31.34 0.22 -1.73
N VAL A 184 32.47 -0.42 -2.04
CA VAL A 184 32.93 -0.67 -3.42
C VAL A 184 32.29 -1.92 -4.03
N ASN A 185 32.15 -2.98 -3.23
CA ASN A 185 31.52 -4.24 -3.63
C ASN A 185 30.31 -4.53 -2.73
N PRO A 186 29.16 -3.86 -2.96
CA PRO A 186 27.98 -4.01 -2.11
C PRO A 186 27.38 -5.41 -2.21
N ILE A 187 26.52 -5.73 -1.25
CA ILE A 187 25.79 -6.99 -1.28
C ILE A 187 24.77 -6.96 -2.44
N PRO A 188 24.71 -8.00 -3.29
CA PRO A 188 23.64 -8.17 -4.27
C PRO A 188 22.25 -8.07 -3.64
N ARG A 189 21.41 -7.21 -4.21
CA ARG A 189 20.01 -7.04 -3.81
C ARG A 189 19.11 -7.79 -4.79
N VAL A 190 18.18 -8.56 -4.25
CA VAL A 190 17.15 -9.23 -5.04
C VAL A 190 15.79 -8.67 -4.67
N ALA A 191 15.10 -8.03 -5.62
CA ALA A 191 13.74 -7.55 -5.42
C ALA A 191 12.75 -8.56 -5.97
N LEU A 192 11.84 -9.06 -5.13
CA LEU A 192 10.70 -9.86 -5.55
C LEU A 192 9.48 -8.95 -5.59
N SER A 193 8.77 -8.91 -6.71
CA SER A 193 7.56 -8.10 -6.80
C SER A 193 6.50 -8.73 -7.69
N ALA A 194 5.23 -8.45 -7.41
CA ALA A 194 4.18 -8.51 -8.41
C ALA A 194 4.52 -7.57 -9.59
N THR A 195 3.77 -7.69 -10.69
CA THR A 195 3.93 -6.84 -11.88
C THR A 195 4.00 -5.36 -11.49
N LEU A 196 5.12 -4.71 -11.80
CA LEU A 196 5.40 -3.30 -11.51
C LEU A 196 5.08 -2.43 -12.72
N GLY A 197 4.61 -1.20 -12.47
CA GLY A 197 4.64 -0.13 -13.48
C GLY A 197 6.08 0.30 -13.75
N GLU A 198 6.38 0.68 -14.99
CA GLU A 198 7.69 1.22 -15.40
C GLU A 198 8.89 0.34 -14.97
N LEU A 199 8.87 -0.95 -15.30
CA LEU A 199 9.91 -1.93 -14.93
C LEU A 199 11.34 -1.44 -15.22
N GLU A 200 11.54 -0.66 -16.28
CA GLU A 200 12.80 -0.03 -16.69
C GLU A 200 13.41 0.86 -15.60
N LYS A 201 12.60 1.53 -14.78
CA LYS A 201 13.05 2.46 -13.73
C LYS A 201 13.31 1.77 -12.38
N VAL A 202 12.76 0.58 -12.18
CA VAL A 202 12.83 -0.15 -10.90
C VAL A 202 14.28 -0.45 -10.46
N PRO A 203 15.22 -0.82 -11.35
CA PRO A 203 16.63 -0.96 -10.99
C PRO A 203 17.23 0.28 -10.30
N GLU A 204 16.90 1.48 -10.80
CA GLU A 204 17.38 2.74 -10.22
C GLU A 204 16.71 3.02 -8.86
N LEU A 205 15.48 2.57 -8.64
CA LEU A 205 14.82 2.64 -7.34
C LEU A 205 15.42 1.65 -6.32
N LEU A 206 15.82 0.46 -6.76
CA LEU A 206 16.44 -0.57 -5.91
C LEU A 206 17.87 -0.17 -5.49
N ARG A 207 18.62 0.40 -6.41
CA ARG A 207 19.98 0.87 -6.18
C ARG A 207 20.24 2.19 -6.93
N PRO A 208 19.90 3.34 -6.30
CA PRO A 208 20.09 4.64 -6.93
C PRO A 208 21.54 4.91 -7.33
N ASP A 209 22.51 4.44 -6.54
CA ASP A 209 23.95 4.68 -6.76
C ASP A 209 24.57 3.88 -7.90
N LYS A 210 23.81 2.97 -8.54
CA LYS A 210 24.22 2.16 -9.69
C LYS A 210 25.55 1.41 -9.45
N ARG A 211 25.90 1.12 -8.19
CA ARG A 211 27.14 0.41 -7.82
C ARG A 211 27.20 -1.04 -8.31
N LEU A 212 26.06 -1.64 -8.64
CA LEU A 212 25.97 -2.94 -9.28
C LEU A 212 25.01 -2.87 -10.47
N PRO A 213 25.26 -3.64 -11.55
CA PRO A 213 24.27 -3.82 -12.61
C PRO A 213 23.04 -4.55 -12.07
N CYS A 214 21.90 -4.41 -12.74
CA CYS A 214 20.67 -5.11 -12.40
C CYS A 214 20.16 -5.91 -13.60
N VAL A 215 19.72 -7.15 -13.37
CA VAL A 215 19.04 -7.97 -14.37
C VAL A 215 17.58 -8.17 -13.97
N THR A 216 16.69 -7.92 -14.91
CA THR A 216 15.26 -8.13 -14.74
C THR A 216 14.85 -9.49 -15.31
N VAL A 217 14.19 -10.30 -14.49
CA VAL A 217 13.63 -11.60 -14.84
C VAL A 217 12.11 -11.52 -14.72
N THR A 218 11.41 -11.68 -15.85
CA THR A 218 9.95 -11.59 -15.94
C THR A 218 9.33 -12.90 -16.41
N ASP A 219 8.09 -13.15 -15.97
CA ASP A 219 7.27 -14.22 -16.54
C ASP A 219 6.50 -13.68 -17.75
N SER A 220 6.89 -14.11 -18.96
CA SER A 220 6.25 -13.66 -20.21
C SER A 220 5.06 -14.52 -20.65
N ASN A 221 4.74 -15.61 -19.94
CA ASN A 221 3.83 -16.65 -20.43
C ASN A 221 2.72 -17.05 -19.42
N SER A 222 2.11 -16.11 -18.69
CA SER A 222 0.95 -16.46 -17.87
C SER A 222 -0.30 -16.64 -18.75
N THR A 223 -0.70 -17.89 -18.99
CA THR A 223 -1.95 -18.26 -19.70
C THR A 223 -3.18 -18.26 -18.78
N ASP A 224 -3.14 -17.54 -17.67
CA ASP A 224 -4.22 -17.56 -16.69
C ASP A 224 -5.49 -16.92 -17.28
N THR A 225 -6.56 -17.71 -17.33
CA THR A 225 -7.86 -17.22 -17.81
C THR A 225 -8.47 -16.29 -16.77
N LEU A 226 -8.76 -15.06 -17.17
CA LEU A 226 -9.36 -14.05 -16.31
C LEU A 226 -10.85 -13.92 -16.60
N GLN A 227 -11.67 -13.96 -15.54
CA GLN A 227 -13.10 -13.66 -15.59
C GLN A 227 -13.39 -12.42 -14.76
N VAL A 228 -13.93 -11.39 -15.41
CA VAL A 228 -14.30 -10.13 -14.76
C VAL A 228 -15.81 -9.92 -14.88
N GLN A 229 -16.42 -9.43 -13.80
CA GLN A 229 -17.79 -8.95 -13.80
C GLN A 229 -17.88 -7.63 -13.04
N VAL A 230 -18.59 -6.64 -13.59
CA VAL A 230 -18.99 -5.42 -12.90
C VAL A 230 -20.50 -5.45 -12.70
N LYS A 231 -20.94 -5.30 -11.45
CA LYS A 231 -22.35 -5.20 -11.09
C LYS A 231 -22.66 -3.80 -10.56
N GLY A 232 -23.72 -3.22 -11.09
CA GLY A 232 -24.22 -1.90 -10.67
C GLY A 232 -25.34 -2.05 -9.63
N TYR A 233 -25.34 -1.18 -8.63
CA TYR A 233 -26.37 -1.06 -7.61
C TYR A 233 -26.80 0.41 -7.51
N LEU A 234 -28.08 0.65 -7.28
CA LEU A 234 -28.64 2.00 -7.19
C LEU A 234 -29.15 2.22 -5.77
N GLU A 235 -28.53 3.15 -5.04
CA GLU A 235 -29.02 3.60 -3.74
C GLU A 235 -30.20 4.54 -3.96
N ARG A 236 -31.40 4.09 -3.59
CA ARG A 236 -32.63 4.83 -3.85
C ARG A 236 -32.86 5.90 -2.80
N VAL A 237 -33.49 6.99 -3.21
CA VAL A 237 -33.94 8.01 -2.28
C VAL A 237 -35.12 7.46 -1.51
N ILE A 238 -35.03 7.42 -0.19
CA ILE A 238 -36.12 6.94 0.67
C ILE A 238 -37.25 7.97 0.60
N GLN A 239 -38.37 7.62 -0.06
CA GLN A 239 -39.53 8.50 -0.16
C GLN A 239 -40.63 8.13 0.85
N LYS A 240 -40.63 6.90 1.37
CA LYS A 240 -41.56 6.41 2.41
C LYS A 240 -40.85 5.55 3.47
N GLU A 241 -41.32 5.59 4.71
CA GLU A 241 -40.79 4.77 5.84
C GLU A 241 -40.87 3.25 5.57
N GLU A 242 -41.76 2.78 4.70
CA GLU A 242 -41.87 1.37 4.31
C GLU A 242 -40.79 0.92 3.29
N GLU A 243 -40.10 1.86 2.63
CA GLU A 243 -38.99 1.58 1.69
C GLU A 243 -37.64 1.34 2.41
N LEU A 244 -37.60 1.42 3.74
CA LEU A 244 -36.41 1.12 4.56
C LEU A 244 -35.88 -0.32 4.40
N GLN A 245 -36.61 -1.22 3.72
CA GLN A 245 -36.26 -2.63 3.64
C GLN A 245 -35.14 -2.98 2.64
N SER A 246 -34.91 -2.18 1.58
CA SER A 246 -33.88 -2.46 0.56
C SER A 246 -33.00 -1.25 0.22
N SER A 247 -31.86 -1.13 0.89
CA SER A 247 -30.77 -0.23 0.48
C SER A 247 -29.84 -0.93 -0.51
N ALA A 248 -29.08 -0.16 -1.29
CA ALA A 248 -28.10 -0.76 -2.21
C ALA A 248 -27.01 -1.53 -1.45
N GLU A 249 -26.65 -1.08 -0.25
CA GLU A 249 -25.71 -1.83 0.62
C GLU A 249 -26.28 -3.21 0.99
N ARG A 250 -27.60 -3.32 1.26
CA ARG A 250 -28.25 -4.61 1.54
C ARG A 250 -28.26 -5.50 0.30
N ASP A 251 -28.51 -4.96 -0.88
CA ASP A 251 -28.47 -5.70 -2.15
C ASP A 251 -27.05 -6.21 -2.47
N VAL A 252 -26.04 -5.37 -2.23
CA VAL A 252 -24.62 -5.77 -2.32
C VAL A 252 -24.33 -6.93 -1.36
N CYS A 253 -24.77 -6.83 -0.10
CA CYS A 253 -24.60 -7.91 0.88
C CYS A 253 -25.35 -9.19 0.46
N ALA A 254 -26.57 -9.07 -0.07
CA ALA A 254 -27.35 -10.22 -0.54
C ALA A 254 -26.66 -10.94 -1.70
N ASP A 255 -26.05 -10.20 -2.63
CA ASP A 255 -25.24 -10.78 -3.70
C ASP A 255 -23.95 -11.41 -3.20
N ILE A 256 -23.24 -10.77 -2.26
CA ILE A 256 -22.07 -11.38 -1.60
C ILE A 256 -22.48 -12.68 -0.93
N PHE A 257 -23.57 -12.68 -0.17
CA PHE A 257 -24.09 -13.86 0.51
C PHE A 257 -24.39 -15.00 -0.47
N ARG A 258 -25.06 -14.69 -1.59
CA ARG A 258 -25.39 -15.66 -2.64
C ARG A 258 -24.15 -16.19 -3.38
N LEU A 259 -23.17 -15.33 -3.65
CA LEU A 259 -21.99 -15.64 -4.48
C LEU A 259 -20.83 -16.29 -3.70
N CYS A 260 -20.74 -16.04 -2.40
CA CYS A 260 -19.55 -16.31 -1.60
C CYS A 260 -19.76 -17.34 -0.49
N ARG A 261 -20.85 -18.09 -0.52
CA ARG A 261 -21.08 -19.23 0.38
C ARG A 261 -20.60 -20.55 -0.22
N GLY A 262 -20.21 -21.47 0.66
CA GLY A 262 -19.83 -22.84 0.31
C GLY A 262 -18.41 -23.00 -0.22
N ASP A 263 -17.66 -21.91 -0.36
CA ASP A 263 -16.27 -21.89 -0.84
C ASP A 263 -15.45 -20.82 -0.08
N SER A 264 -14.19 -20.61 -0.47
CA SER A 264 -13.36 -19.54 0.09
C SER A 264 -13.25 -18.33 -0.83
N HIS A 265 -13.49 -17.14 -0.28
CA HIS A 265 -13.57 -15.88 -1.03
C HIS A 265 -12.88 -14.74 -0.28
N LEU A 266 -12.53 -13.69 -1.03
CA LEU A 266 -12.09 -12.41 -0.46
C LEU A 266 -13.05 -11.32 -0.90
N VAL A 267 -13.55 -10.54 0.05
CA VAL A 267 -14.38 -9.36 -0.20
C VAL A 267 -13.60 -8.15 0.29
N PHE A 268 -13.07 -7.34 -0.62
CA PHE A 268 -12.34 -6.13 -0.30
C PHE A 268 -13.29 -4.94 -0.15
N ALA A 269 -13.14 -4.22 0.96
CA ALA A 269 -13.74 -2.92 1.20
C ALA A 269 -12.64 -1.91 1.55
N ASN A 270 -12.80 -0.66 1.11
CA ASN A 270 -11.77 0.38 1.26
C ASN A 270 -11.74 1.04 2.65
N SER A 271 -12.56 0.60 3.61
CA SER A 271 -12.54 1.14 4.98
C SER A 271 -12.86 0.09 6.02
N ARG A 272 -12.26 0.22 7.21
CA ARG A 272 -12.49 -0.67 8.35
C ARG A 272 -13.96 -0.65 8.78
N LYS A 273 -14.56 0.54 8.82
CA LYS A 273 -16.00 0.74 9.10
C LYS A 273 -16.87 -0.11 8.17
N ARG A 274 -16.63 -0.04 6.86
CA ARG A 274 -17.45 -0.79 5.90
C ARG A 274 -17.18 -2.28 5.94
N THR A 275 -15.92 -2.70 6.16
CA THR A 275 -15.57 -4.10 6.39
C THR A 275 -16.37 -4.70 7.55
N GLU A 276 -16.43 -4.01 8.69
CA GLU A 276 -17.21 -4.43 9.87
C GLU A 276 -18.72 -4.46 9.57
N SER A 277 -19.24 -3.43 8.91
CA SER A 277 -20.66 -3.34 8.53
C SER A 277 -21.09 -4.51 7.62
N ILE A 278 -20.34 -4.75 6.54
CA ILE A 278 -20.64 -5.83 5.59
C ILE A 278 -20.55 -7.19 6.30
N ALA A 279 -19.51 -7.43 7.10
CA ALA A 279 -19.36 -8.70 7.82
C ALA A 279 -20.50 -8.95 8.82
N ALA A 280 -20.94 -7.92 9.55
CA ALA A 280 -22.05 -8.03 10.48
C ALA A 280 -23.38 -8.29 9.76
N THR A 281 -23.68 -7.56 8.68
CA THR A 281 -24.89 -7.78 7.88
C THR A 281 -24.92 -9.18 7.28
N LEU A 282 -23.79 -9.69 6.78
CA LEU A 282 -23.70 -11.06 6.25
C LEU A 282 -23.86 -12.12 7.35
N ASN A 283 -23.35 -11.86 8.56
CA ASN A 283 -23.59 -12.72 9.72
C ASN A 283 -25.07 -12.76 10.09
N ASP A 284 -25.78 -11.61 10.06
CA ASP A 284 -27.22 -11.57 10.32
C ASP A 284 -27.99 -12.39 9.29
N MET A 285 -27.64 -12.28 8.01
CA MET A 285 -28.23 -13.09 6.94
C MET A 285 -27.98 -14.59 7.16
N CYS A 286 -26.82 -14.98 7.71
CA CYS A 286 -26.56 -16.37 8.10
C CYS A 286 -27.49 -16.83 9.23
N GLU A 287 -27.71 -15.99 10.24
CA GLU A 287 -28.60 -16.28 11.37
C GLU A 287 -30.06 -16.37 10.92
N GLU A 288 -30.53 -15.41 10.10
CA GLU A 288 -31.88 -15.37 9.52
C GLU A 288 -32.18 -16.62 8.68
N GLN A 289 -31.21 -17.09 7.90
CA GLN A 289 -31.36 -18.28 7.05
C GLN A 289 -30.99 -19.60 7.75
N ILE A 290 -30.58 -19.55 9.03
CA ILE A 290 -30.22 -20.71 9.84
C ILE A 290 -29.08 -21.51 9.18
N VAL A 291 -28.02 -20.82 8.79
CA VAL A 291 -26.82 -21.42 8.19
C VAL A 291 -25.56 -21.03 8.97
N PRO A 292 -24.48 -21.83 8.91
CA PRO A 292 -23.22 -21.47 9.56
C PRO A 292 -22.69 -20.12 9.06
N ASN A 293 -22.11 -19.34 9.97
CA ASN A 293 -21.41 -18.12 9.56
C ASN A 293 -20.10 -18.48 8.84
N GLU A 294 -19.99 -17.99 7.60
CA GLU A 294 -18.82 -18.13 6.74
C GLU A 294 -18.10 -16.80 6.50
N PHE A 295 -18.63 -15.68 7.01
CA PHE A 295 -18.18 -14.31 6.74
C PHE A 295 -17.49 -13.70 7.96
N PHE A 296 -16.23 -13.30 7.79
CA PHE A 296 -15.40 -12.80 8.89
C PHE A 296 -14.65 -11.54 8.47
N PRO A 297 -14.61 -10.48 9.31
CA PRO A 297 -13.83 -9.29 8.99
C PRO A 297 -12.33 -9.53 9.18
N HIS A 298 -11.51 -8.78 8.44
CA HIS A 298 -10.06 -8.79 8.53
C HIS A 298 -9.48 -7.40 8.26
N HIS A 299 -8.94 -6.75 9.30
CA HIS A 299 -8.23 -5.47 9.19
C HIS A 299 -7.26 -5.27 10.36
N GLY A 300 -6.38 -4.27 10.25
CA GLY A 300 -5.27 -4.05 11.18
C GLY A 300 -5.68 -3.85 12.65
N SER A 301 -6.86 -3.24 12.89
CA SER A 301 -7.40 -3.02 14.24
C SER A 301 -7.90 -4.29 14.95
N LEU A 302 -8.04 -5.44 14.27
CA LEU A 302 -8.44 -6.68 14.93
C LEU A 302 -7.28 -7.30 15.71
N ALA A 303 -7.60 -7.91 16.86
CA ALA A 303 -6.66 -8.67 17.65
C ALA A 303 -5.94 -9.72 16.79
N LYS A 304 -4.67 -9.95 17.10
CA LYS A 304 -3.79 -10.86 16.36
C LYS A 304 -4.39 -12.25 16.26
N GLU A 305 -4.94 -12.75 17.36
CA GLU A 305 -5.52 -14.09 17.46
C GLU A 305 -6.72 -14.26 16.51
N LEU A 306 -7.51 -13.19 16.29
CA LEU A 306 -8.63 -13.22 15.34
C LEU A 306 -8.14 -13.28 13.89
N ARG A 307 -7.13 -12.46 13.55
CA ARG A 307 -6.53 -12.44 12.22
C ARG A 307 -5.88 -13.79 11.88
N GLU A 308 -5.02 -14.30 12.76
CA GLU A 308 -4.35 -15.58 12.58
C GLU A 308 -5.33 -16.77 12.51
N ALA A 309 -6.42 -16.73 13.28
CA ALA A 309 -7.47 -17.75 13.20
C ALA A 309 -8.16 -17.76 11.83
N LEU A 310 -8.48 -16.58 11.28
CA LEU A 310 -9.09 -16.46 9.95
C LEU A 310 -8.11 -16.84 8.83
N GLU A 311 -6.86 -16.37 8.90
CA GLU A 311 -5.79 -16.75 7.97
C GLU A 311 -5.57 -18.27 7.96
N SER A 312 -5.51 -18.91 9.13
CA SER A 312 -5.39 -20.37 9.28
C SER A 312 -6.60 -21.11 8.71
N ARG A 313 -7.81 -20.57 8.90
CA ARG A 313 -9.05 -21.14 8.36
C ARG A 313 -9.06 -21.11 6.82
N LEU A 314 -8.67 -19.99 6.22
CA LEU A 314 -8.50 -19.83 4.77
C LEU A 314 -7.42 -20.79 4.23
N GLN A 315 -6.25 -20.85 4.88
CA GLN A 315 -5.12 -21.68 4.47
C GLN A 315 -5.47 -23.17 4.46
N LYS A 316 -6.20 -23.66 5.48
CA LYS A 316 -6.62 -25.07 5.56
C LYS A 316 -7.59 -25.45 4.44
N GLY A 317 -8.47 -24.55 4.02
CA GLY A 317 -9.44 -24.78 2.94
C GLY A 317 -10.50 -25.85 3.23
N ASN A 318 -10.58 -26.37 4.47
CA ASN A 318 -11.53 -27.43 4.85
C ASN A 318 -12.92 -26.88 5.20
N LEU A 319 -13.03 -25.57 5.41
CA LEU A 319 -14.28 -24.90 5.75
C LEU A 319 -14.51 -23.73 4.79
N PRO A 320 -15.73 -23.57 4.26
CA PRO A 320 -16.12 -22.35 3.56
C PRO A 320 -15.82 -21.11 4.40
N THR A 321 -15.16 -20.14 3.78
CA THR A 321 -14.57 -18.99 4.49
C THR A 321 -14.44 -17.79 3.57
N THR A 322 -15.23 -16.76 3.83
CA THR A 322 -15.17 -15.48 3.15
C THR A 322 -14.59 -14.43 4.10
N ALA A 323 -13.41 -13.93 3.78
CA ALA A 323 -12.82 -12.81 4.52
C ALA A 323 -13.26 -11.48 3.90
N VAL A 324 -13.99 -10.68 4.68
CA VAL A 324 -14.30 -9.28 4.37
C VAL A 324 -13.14 -8.46 4.88
N CYS A 325 -12.37 -7.80 4.02
CA CYS A 325 -11.07 -7.28 4.37
C CYS A 325 -10.76 -5.91 3.78
N THR A 326 -9.84 -5.21 4.43
CA THR A 326 -9.17 -4.04 3.85
C THR A 326 -7.94 -4.49 3.06
N MET A 327 -6.96 -3.60 2.82
CA MET A 327 -5.69 -3.96 2.17
C MET A 327 -4.86 -5.02 2.92
N THR A 328 -5.26 -5.42 4.14
CA THR A 328 -4.51 -6.40 4.95
C THR A 328 -4.31 -7.78 4.29
N LEU A 329 -5.18 -8.20 3.37
CA LEU A 329 -5.05 -9.46 2.62
C LEU A 329 -4.71 -9.24 1.14
N GLU A 330 -4.31 -8.01 0.77
CA GLU A 330 -3.86 -7.66 -0.57
C GLU A 330 -2.44 -8.21 -0.86
N LEU A 331 -1.59 -8.18 0.16
CA LEU A 331 -0.18 -8.57 0.12
C LEU A 331 0.03 -10.08 0.38
N GLY A 332 1.21 -10.57 -0.02
CA GLY A 332 1.71 -11.94 -0.22
C GLY A 332 1.34 -13.12 0.69
N ILE A 333 0.50 -12.99 1.70
CA ILE A 333 0.18 -14.07 2.65
C ILE A 333 -0.46 -15.25 1.92
N ASP A 334 0.05 -16.46 2.18
CA ASP A 334 -0.57 -17.69 1.66
C ASP A 334 -1.86 -18.04 2.41
N ILE A 335 -2.96 -17.55 1.86
CA ILE A 335 -4.33 -17.80 2.34
C ILE A 335 -5.00 -19.01 1.65
N GLY A 336 -4.25 -19.87 0.97
CA GLY A 336 -4.81 -21.05 0.32
C GLY A 336 -5.59 -20.76 -0.98
N LYS A 337 -6.55 -21.63 -1.33
CA LYS A 337 -7.31 -21.56 -2.60
C LYS A 337 -8.52 -20.65 -2.45
N VAL A 338 -8.43 -19.44 -3.02
CA VAL A 338 -9.58 -18.51 -3.12
C VAL A 338 -10.25 -18.67 -4.48
N LYS A 339 -11.58 -18.88 -4.47
CA LYS A 339 -12.38 -19.09 -5.68
C LYS A 339 -12.65 -17.79 -6.44
N SER A 340 -12.89 -16.70 -5.73
CA SER A 340 -13.08 -15.39 -6.34
C SER A 340 -12.78 -14.24 -5.39
N VAL A 341 -12.46 -13.10 -5.99
CA VAL A 341 -12.25 -11.82 -5.31
C VAL A 341 -13.41 -10.91 -5.67
N ILE A 342 -13.99 -10.30 -4.64
CA ILE A 342 -15.08 -9.35 -4.71
C ILE A 342 -14.53 -8.02 -4.25
N GLN A 343 -14.70 -6.98 -5.05
CA GLN A 343 -14.26 -5.63 -4.76
C GLN A 343 -15.50 -4.75 -4.62
N VAL A 344 -15.76 -4.28 -3.41
CA VAL A 344 -16.86 -3.34 -3.15
C VAL A 344 -16.30 -1.93 -3.29
N THR A 345 -16.86 -1.10 -4.17
CA THR A 345 -16.34 0.24 -4.61
C THR A 345 -15.02 0.21 -5.40
N PRO A 346 -14.69 1.28 -6.16
CA PRO A 346 -13.44 1.33 -6.92
C PRO A 346 -12.25 1.15 -5.97
N PRO A 347 -11.24 0.33 -6.31
CA PRO A 347 -10.03 0.22 -5.51
C PRO A 347 -9.26 1.54 -5.51
N HIS A 348 -8.31 1.67 -4.60
CA HIS A 348 -7.50 2.88 -4.49
C HIS A 348 -6.54 3.09 -5.67
N SER A 349 -6.10 2.01 -6.32
CA SER A 349 -5.16 2.04 -7.44
C SER A 349 -5.31 0.82 -8.35
N VAL A 350 -4.83 0.92 -9.59
CA VAL A 350 -4.76 -0.19 -10.54
C VAL A 350 -3.78 -1.26 -10.07
N SER A 351 -2.66 -0.86 -9.46
CA SER A 351 -1.74 -1.79 -8.80
C SER A 351 -2.43 -2.62 -7.71
N SER A 352 -3.24 -1.97 -6.87
CA SER A 352 -4.01 -2.64 -5.82
C SER A 352 -5.02 -3.63 -6.41
N LEU A 353 -5.74 -3.24 -7.47
CA LEU A 353 -6.66 -4.13 -8.19
C LEU A 353 -5.95 -5.40 -8.70
N ARG A 354 -4.77 -5.25 -9.29
CA ARG A 354 -3.96 -6.35 -9.81
C ARG A 354 -3.51 -7.31 -8.71
N GLN A 355 -3.09 -6.78 -7.56
CA GLN A 355 -2.67 -7.58 -6.41
C GLN A 355 -3.85 -8.36 -5.83
N ARG A 356 -5.00 -7.71 -5.62
CA ARG A 356 -6.24 -8.34 -5.14
C ARG A 356 -6.68 -9.45 -6.11
N MET A 357 -6.69 -9.17 -7.41
CA MET A 357 -7.01 -10.15 -8.45
C MET A 357 -6.05 -11.36 -8.41
N GLY A 358 -4.77 -11.13 -8.16
CA GLY A 358 -3.76 -12.19 -8.02
C GLY A 358 -3.96 -13.11 -6.81
N ARG A 359 -4.92 -12.82 -5.93
CA ARG A 359 -5.31 -13.71 -4.82
C ARG A 359 -6.31 -14.79 -5.25
N SER A 360 -7.02 -14.61 -6.36
CA SER A 360 -7.92 -15.64 -6.91
C SER A 360 -7.26 -16.39 -8.07
N GLY A 361 -7.68 -17.64 -8.27
CA GLY A 361 -7.14 -18.52 -9.30
C GLY A 361 -5.90 -19.28 -8.83
N ARG A 362 -6.03 -20.61 -8.67
CA ARG A 362 -4.93 -21.55 -8.42
C ARG A 362 -5.28 -22.91 -9.05
N ARG A 363 -4.30 -23.58 -9.68
CA ARG A 363 -4.42 -24.90 -10.35
C ARG A 363 -5.51 -24.96 -11.43
N ASN A 364 -5.20 -24.46 -12.63
CA ASN A 364 -6.03 -24.56 -13.84
C ASN A 364 -7.45 -23.95 -13.75
N SER A 365 -7.77 -23.21 -12.69
CA SER A 365 -9.04 -22.50 -12.52
C SER A 365 -8.86 -21.02 -12.85
N PRO A 366 -9.85 -20.37 -13.51
CA PRO A 366 -9.74 -18.96 -13.84
C PRO A 366 -9.64 -18.09 -12.58
N SER A 367 -8.91 -16.99 -12.68
CA SER A 367 -9.00 -15.91 -11.69
C SER A 367 -10.32 -15.19 -11.90
N VAL A 368 -11.13 -15.09 -10.85
CA VAL A 368 -12.45 -14.44 -10.91
C VAL A 368 -12.41 -13.16 -10.08
N LEU A 369 -12.75 -12.04 -10.73
CA LEU A 369 -12.88 -10.71 -10.14
C LEU A 369 -14.31 -10.21 -10.34
N ARG A 370 -14.96 -9.79 -9.25
CA ARG A 370 -16.27 -9.14 -9.30
C ARG A 370 -16.18 -7.77 -8.65
N MET A 371 -16.56 -6.71 -9.36
CA MET A 371 -16.68 -5.37 -8.77
C MET A 371 -18.16 -5.07 -8.52
N LEU A 372 -18.48 -4.69 -7.29
CA LEU A 372 -19.83 -4.32 -6.85
C LEU A 372 -19.82 -2.81 -6.61
N ILE A 373 -20.46 -2.06 -7.50
CA ILE A 373 -20.41 -0.60 -7.51
C ILE A 373 -21.80 -0.03 -7.25
N THR A 374 -21.88 0.78 -6.19
CA THR A 374 -23.09 1.49 -5.81
C THR A 374 -23.01 2.92 -6.32
N GLU A 375 -24.08 3.38 -6.97
CA GLU A 375 -24.30 4.76 -7.40
C GLU A 375 -25.60 5.28 -6.77
N ASN A 376 -25.70 6.60 -6.55
CA ASN A 376 -26.90 7.20 -5.94
C ASN A 376 -28.00 7.43 -6.97
N GLU A 377 -29.27 7.28 -6.61
CA GLU A 377 -30.36 7.72 -7.46
C GLU A 377 -30.27 9.23 -7.73
N LEU A 378 -30.52 9.63 -8.98
CA LEU A 378 -30.46 11.04 -9.34
C LEU A 378 -31.69 11.78 -8.82
N THR A 379 -31.43 12.92 -8.20
CA THR A 379 -32.42 13.88 -7.74
C THR A 379 -32.11 15.26 -8.31
N VAL A 380 -33.01 16.21 -8.10
CA VAL A 380 -32.78 17.62 -8.48
C VAL A 380 -31.58 18.25 -7.78
N THR A 381 -31.15 17.71 -6.64
CA THR A 381 -29.97 18.17 -5.88
C THR A 381 -28.74 17.30 -6.11
N SER A 382 -28.80 16.33 -7.03
CA SER A 382 -27.65 15.47 -7.32
C SER A 382 -26.48 16.27 -7.86
N SER A 383 -25.29 15.92 -7.39
CA SER A 383 -24.06 16.55 -7.85
C SER A 383 -23.73 16.10 -9.28
N ILE A 384 -22.85 16.83 -9.95
CA ILE A 384 -22.33 16.37 -11.24
C ILE A 384 -21.57 15.04 -11.13
N VAL A 385 -20.94 14.77 -9.99
CA VAL A 385 -20.26 13.49 -9.73
C VAL A 385 -21.24 12.33 -9.80
N ASP A 386 -22.44 12.49 -9.22
CA ASP A 386 -23.52 11.50 -9.30
C ASP A 386 -24.08 11.39 -10.72
N HIS A 387 -24.31 12.52 -11.40
CA HIS A 387 -24.82 12.54 -12.78
C HIS A 387 -23.91 11.78 -13.74
N LEU A 388 -22.60 11.87 -13.55
CA LEU A 388 -21.62 11.20 -14.40
C LEU A 388 -21.42 9.72 -14.03
N ARG A 389 -21.87 9.26 -12.86
CA ARG A 389 -21.59 7.88 -12.37
C ARG A 389 -20.09 7.60 -12.25
N LEU A 390 -19.36 8.54 -11.63
CA LEU A 390 -17.89 8.52 -11.64
C LEU A 390 -17.31 7.27 -10.97
N GLN A 391 -17.96 6.67 -9.96
CA GLN A 391 -17.42 5.47 -9.32
C GLN A 391 -17.45 4.28 -10.28
N LEU A 392 -18.56 4.08 -10.99
CA LEU A 392 -18.70 3.04 -11.99
C LEU A 392 -17.68 3.21 -13.11
N VAL A 393 -17.56 4.42 -13.66
CA VAL A 393 -16.64 4.66 -14.78
C VAL A 393 -15.18 4.60 -14.34
N GLN A 394 -14.84 5.04 -13.12
CA GLN A 394 -13.49 4.86 -12.56
C GLN A 394 -13.16 3.37 -12.43
N SER A 395 -14.10 2.53 -11.99
CA SER A 395 -13.90 1.07 -11.92
C SER A 395 -13.63 0.46 -13.29
N MET A 396 -14.42 0.85 -14.29
CA MET A 396 -14.23 0.40 -15.68
C MET A 396 -12.88 0.85 -16.26
N ALA A 397 -12.49 2.11 -16.01
CA ALA A 397 -11.19 2.65 -16.40
C ALA A 397 -10.03 1.85 -15.79
N MET A 398 -10.08 1.57 -14.48
CA MET A 398 -9.06 0.78 -13.80
C MET A 398 -8.94 -0.65 -14.35
N ILE A 399 -10.06 -1.31 -14.68
CA ILE A 399 -10.05 -2.63 -15.32
C ILE A 399 -9.40 -2.55 -16.72
N ARG A 400 -9.77 -1.55 -17.54
CA ARG A 400 -9.23 -1.36 -18.89
C ARG A 400 -7.73 -1.06 -18.88
N LEU A 401 -7.26 -0.23 -17.94
CA LEU A 401 -5.83 0.03 -17.72
C LEU A 401 -5.07 -1.24 -17.34
N MET A 402 -5.61 -2.03 -16.39
CA MET A 402 -4.98 -3.26 -15.93
C MET A 402 -4.88 -4.32 -17.03
N ILE A 403 -5.95 -4.54 -17.80
CA ILE A 403 -6.06 -5.67 -18.73
C ILE A 403 -5.51 -5.30 -20.11
N SER A 404 -5.98 -4.20 -20.69
CA SER A 404 -5.65 -3.83 -22.07
C SER A 404 -4.30 -3.14 -22.18
N LYS A 405 -3.99 -2.23 -21.24
CA LYS A 405 -2.77 -1.42 -21.28
C LYS A 405 -1.64 -1.97 -20.40
N GLN A 406 -1.94 -2.94 -19.53
CA GLN A 406 -1.03 -3.46 -18.50
C GLN A 406 -0.34 -2.32 -17.72
N TRP A 407 -1.09 -1.24 -17.48
CA TRP A 407 -0.59 -0.04 -16.86
C TRP A 407 -0.83 -0.07 -15.35
N PHE A 408 0.16 0.39 -14.58
CA PHE A 408 0.11 0.51 -13.13
C PHE A 408 0.71 1.85 -12.73
N GLU A 409 0.27 2.41 -11.61
CA GLU A 409 0.75 3.69 -11.11
C GLU A 409 2.28 3.67 -10.91
N PRO A 410 3.00 4.68 -11.43
CA PRO A 410 4.44 4.82 -11.19
C PRO A 410 4.72 5.33 -9.77
N ALA A 411 5.96 5.13 -9.32
CA ALA A 411 6.46 5.73 -8.08
C ALA A 411 6.51 7.26 -8.21
N ASP A 412 6.06 7.98 -7.19
CA ASP A 412 6.22 9.43 -7.15
C ASP A 412 7.64 9.81 -6.73
N ALA A 413 8.52 9.95 -7.72
CA ALA A 413 9.93 10.25 -7.51
C ALA A 413 10.20 11.68 -7.04
N ARG A 414 9.18 12.54 -6.89
CA ARG A 414 9.32 13.94 -6.44
C ARG A 414 9.39 14.08 -4.92
N GLN A 415 8.97 13.07 -4.18
CA GLN A 415 8.87 13.17 -2.72
C GLN A 415 10.25 13.40 -2.08
N MET A 416 10.27 14.30 -1.09
CA MET A 416 11.48 14.71 -0.38
C MET A 416 11.78 13.84 0.85
N HIS A 417 10.73 13.27 1.47
CA HIS A 417 10.79 12.43 2.67
C HIS A 417 11.59 13.04 3.84
N TYR A 418 11.43 14.35 4.11
CA TYR A 418 12.19 15.05 5.15
C TYR A 418 12.02 14.46 6.56
N SER A 419 10.80 14.06 6.93
CA SER A 419 10.54 13.40 8.22
C SER A 419 11.28 12.06 8.35
N THR A 420 11.39 11.30 7.25
CA THR A 420 12.22 10.08 7.21
C THR A 420 13.72 10.40 7.22
N LEU A 421 14.15 11.49 6.58
CA LEU A 421 15.55 11.95 6.63
C LEU A 421 15.95 12.35 8.05
N LEU A 422 15.13 13.15 8.74
CA LEU A 422 15.31 13.51 10.14
C LEU A 422 15.47 12.27 11.01
N HIS A 423 14.57 11.30 10.85
CA HIS A 423 14.66 10.02 11.53
C HIS A 423 15.98 9.28 11.22
N GLN A 424 16.39 9.20 9.95
CA GLN A 424 17.63 8.51 9.58
C GLN A 424 18.90 9.23 10.07
N ILE A 425 18.88 10.56 10.17
CA ILE A 425 19.96 11.33 10.82
C ILE A 425 20.08 10.94 12.30
N LEU A 426 18.96 10.92 13.04
CA LEU A 426 18.94 10.48 14.44
C LEU A 426 19.40 9.04 14.58
N ALA A 427 18.90 8.14 13.73
CA ALA A 427 19.23 6.73 13.76
C ALA A 427 20.73 6.46 13.52
N ILE A 428 21.34 7.13 12.55
CA ILE A 428 22.79 7.01 12.30
C ILE A 428 23.59 7.62 13.45
N THR A 429 23.15 8.75 14.00
CA THR A 429 23.81 9.39 15.14
C THR A 429 23.78 8.49 16.38
N ALA A 430 22.62 7.92 16.69
CA ALA A 430 22.46 6.96 17.78
C ALA A 430 23.26 5.68 17.56
N GLN A 431 23.30 5.18 16.31
CA GLN A 431 24.05 4.00 15.93
C GLN A 431 25.55 4.14 16.24
N TRP A 432 26.16 5.29 15.91
CA TRP A 432 27.61 5.50 16.08
C TRP A 432 28.00 6.20 17.38
N GLY A 433 27.04 6.76 18.11
CA GLY A 433 27.27 7.58 19.30
C GLY A 433 27.70 9.01 19.00
N GLY A 434 28.23 9.28 17.80
CA GLY A 434 28.54 10.61 17.29
C GLY A 434 28.93 10.58 15.82
N VAL A 435 28.52 11.58 15.04
CA VAL A 435 28.79 11.67 13.58
C VAL A 435 28.98 13.10 13.12
N ARG A 436 29.81 13.33 12.11
CA ARG A 436 29.98 14.65 11.49
C ARG A 436 29.01 14.85 10.31
N ALA A 437 28.64 16.10 10.06
CA ALA A 437 27.71 16.45 8.99
C ALA A 437 28.22 16.07 7.58
N ASP A 438 29.53 16.13 7.37
CA ASP A 438 30.19 15.74 6.12
C ASP A 438 30.27 14.21 5.93
N GLN A 439 30.01 13.41 6.98
CA GLN A 439 29.85 11.96 6.89
C GLN A 439 28.40 11.58 6.58
N LEU A 440 27.44 12.29 7.20
CA LEU A 440 26.01 12.07 6.98
C LEU A 440 25.58 12.42 5.55
N TRP A 441 26.06 13.56 5.02
CA TRP A 441 25.64 14.06 3.71
C TRP A 441 25.89 13.07 2.57
N PRO A 442 27.11 12.49 2.41
CA PRO A 442 27.35 11.48 1.37
C PRO A 442 26.47 10.24 1.53
N GLN A 443 26.31 9.77 2.77
CA GLN A 443 25.62 8.53 3.09
C GLN A 443 24.09 8.62 2.92
N LEU A 444 23.48 9.76 3.21
CA LEU A 444 22.03 9.93 3.16
C LEU A 444 21.56 10.61 1.87
N CYS A 445 22.22 11.69 1.43
CA CYS A 445 21.70 12.53 0.36
C CYS A 445 22.49 12.42 -0.94
N GLN A 446 23.82 12.60 -0.92
CA GLN A 446 24.62 12.68 -2.15
C GLN A 446 24.61 11.38 -2.96
N THR A 447 24.91 10.27 -2.28
CA THR A 447 24.92 8.93 -2.91
C THR A 447 23.81 8.04 -2.34
N GLY A 448 23.26 8.43 -1.18
CA GLY A 448 22.21 7.74 -0.47
C GLY A 448 20.81 7.88 -1.07
N PRO A 449 19.78 7.48 -0.31
CA PRO A 449 18.40 7.40 -0.79
C PRO A 449 17.65 8.74 -0.84
N PHE A 450 18.13 9.81 -0.18
CA PHE A 450 17.47 11.12 -0.11
C PHE A 450 18.00 12.10 -1.17
N ARG A 451 18.00 11.70 -2.44
CA ARG A 451 18.66 12.45 -3.52
C ARG A 451 18.01 13.76 -3.91
N ASN A 452 16.71 13.87 -3.65
CA ASN A 452 15.97 15.09 -3.96
C ASN A 452 16.31 16.20 -2.97
N VAL A 453 16.88 15.86 -1.80
CA VAL A 453 17.25 16.83 -0.76
C VAL A 453 18.55 17.52 -1.12
N ASP A 454 18.51 18.85 -1.23
CA ASP A 454 19.68 19.65 -1.52
C ASP A 454 20.51 19.97 -0.25
N LEU A 455 21.70 20.52 -0.45
CA LEU A 455 22.65 20.79 0.64
C LEU A 455 22.13 21.88 1.59
N ASN A 456 21.34 22.83 1.09
CA ASN A 456 20.79 23.91 1.90
C ASN A 456 19.66 23.40 2.78
N ASP A 457 18.78 22.56 2.24
CA ASP A 457 17.73 21.87 2.99
C ASP A 457 18.35 21.03 4.11
N PHE A 458 19.36 20.21 3.79
CA PHE A 458 20.05 19.37 4.77
C PHE A 458 20.71 20.18 5.89
N LYS A 459 21.41 21.28 5.56
CA LYS A 459 21.98 22.19 6.57
C LYS A 459 20.91 22.84 7.43
N SER A 460 19.80 23.25 6.83
CA SER A 460 18.68 23.87 7.54
C SER A 460 18.03 22.89 8.50
N LEU A 461 17.84 21.65 8.05
CA LEU A 461 17.35 20.55 8.87
C LEU A 461 18.26 20.29 10.08
N LEU A 462 19.57 20.12 9.87
CA LEU A 462 20.52 19.89 10.97
C LEU A 462 20.52 21.03 12.00
N LYS A 463 20.50 22.28 11.54
CA LYS A 463 20.42 23.45 12.44
C LYS A 463 19.13 23.44 13.25
N HIS A 464 18.00 23.14 12.62
CA HIS A 464 16.71 23.09 13.29
C HIS A 464 16.64 21.93 14.29
N MET A 465 17.13 20.73 13.92
CA MET A 465 17.26 19.59 14.83
C MET A 465 18.11 19.94 16.07
N GLY A 466 19.18 20.72 15.90
CA GLY A 466 19.96 21.25 17.02
C GLY A 466 19.15 22.20 17.92
N ALA A 467 18.39 23.11 17.33
CA ALA A 467 17.53 24.05 18.06
C ALA A 467 16.40 23.34 18.83
N CYS A 468 15.85 22.25 18.28
CA CYS A 468 14.85 21.40 18.94
C CYS A 468 15.44 20.46 20.00
N GLY A 469 16.75 20.48 20.23
CA GLY A 469 17.42 19.57 21.17
C GLY A 469 17.44 18.10 20.72
N LEU A 470 17.21 17.83 19.42
CA LEU A 470 17.31 16.50 18.83
C LEU A 470 18.77 16.08 18.62
N LEU A 471 19.64 17.04 18.32
CA LEU A 471 21.07 16.86 18.14
C LEU A 471 21.84 17.87 18.99
N THR A 472 23.04 17.49 19.43
CA THR A 472 24.00 18.38 20.09
C THR A 472 25.33 18.30 19.38
N GLN A 473 25.90 19.44 18.96
CA GLN A 473 27.23 19.47 18.38
C GLN A 473 28.29 19.66 19.47
N LEU A 474 29.26 18.74 19.53
CA LEU A 474 30.42 18.81 20.41
C LEU A 474 31.49 19.76 19.84
N ALA A 475 32.44 20.16 20.68
CA ALA A 475 33.59 20.97 20.26
C ALA A 475 34.46 20.28 19.20
N SER A 476 34.44 18.94 19.12
CA SER A 476 35.09 18.16 18.06
C SER A 476 34.46 18.35 16.67
N GLY A 477 33.28 18.97 16.60
CA GLY A 477 32.46 19.08 15.40
C GLY A 477 31.55 17.88 15.15
N GLU A 478 31.66 16.81 15.95
CA GLU A 478 30.73 15.68 15.94
C GLU A 478 29.39 16.08 16.53
N MET A 479 28.32 15.58 15.92
CA MET A 479 26.96 15.69 16.43
C MET A 479 26.60 14.39 17.14
N VAL A 480 26.07 14.50 18.35
CA VAL A 480 25.53 13.41 19.15
C VAL A 480 24.02 13.61 19.31
N VAL A 481 23.32 12.57 19.76
CA VAL A 481 21.88 12.67 20.05
C VAL A 481 21.69 13.64 21.23
N GLY A 482 20.80 14.61 21.07
CA GLY A 482 20.43 15.56 22.13
C GLY A 482 19.36 15.01 23.07
N ALA A 483 19.00 15.74 24.12
CA ALA A 483 18.07 15.26 25.16
C ALA A 483 16.68 14.88 24.62
N GLU A 484 16.10 15.67 23.70
CA GLU A 484 14.83 15.30 23.05
C GLU A 484 15.03 14.15 22.06
N GLY A 485 16.17 14.13 21.37
CA GLY A 485 16.55 13.04 20.48
C GLY A 485 16.62 11.69 21.22
N GLU A 486 17.17 11.67 22.43
CA GLU A 486 17.28 10.47 23.27
C GLU A 486 15.91 9.93 23.67
N LYS A 487 14.96 10.81 23.99
CA LYS A 487 13.57 10.40 24.28
C LYS A 487 12.97 9.68 23.08
N LEU A 488 13.18 10.22 21.88
CA LEU A 488 12.71 9.58 20.65
C LEU A 488 13.42 8.25 20.39
N THR A 489 14.75 8.23 20.34
CA THR A 489 15.52 7.04 19.94
C THR A 489 15.40 5.87 20.92
N ASN A 490 15.17 6.15 22.21
CA ASN A 490 14.96 5.12 23.22
C ASN A 490 13.53 4.57 23.23
N HIS A 491 12.58 5.24 22.57
CA HIS A 491 11.20 4.80 22.51
C HIS A 491 11.01 3.69 21.47
N TYR A 492 10.28 2.63 21.81
CA TYR A 492 10.12 1.44 20.95
C TYR A 492 9.45 1.73 19.60
N THR A 493 8.67 2.82 19.51
CA THR A 493 8.02 3.22 18.25
C THR A 493 9.01 3.86 17.28
N PHE A 494 10.19 4.31 17.72
CA PHE A 494 11.16 5.04 16.89
C PHE A 494 11.45 4.33 15.57
N TYR A 495 11.69 3.02 15.64
CA TYR A 495 12.10 2.19 14.50
C TYR A 495 11.12 2.15 13.33
N ALA A 496 9.84 2.50 13.55
CA ALA A 496 8.84 2.65 12.51
C ALA A 496 8.72 4.13 12.09
N VAL A 497 8.82 4.39 10.78
CA VAL A 497 8.74 5.76 10.21
C VAL A 497 7.31 6.22 9.90
N PHE A 498 6.32 5.36 10.10
CA PHE A 498 4.90 5.67 9.92
C PHE A 498 4.20 5.88 11.25
N ASN A 499 3.16 6.72 11.25
CA ASN A 499 2.35 6.97 12.43
C ASN A 499 1.61 5.71 12.88
N THR A 500 1.70 5.40 14.18
CA THR A 500 0.84 4.44 14.84
C THR A 500 -0.02 5.26 15.79
N PRO A 501 -1.32 5.46 15.51
CA PRO A 501 -2.17 6.24 16.39
C PRO A 501 -2.19 5.61 17.77
N GLU A 502 -2.40 6.42 18.81
CA GLU A 502 -2.73 5.84 20.11
C GLU A 502 -4.10 5.16 20.02
N GLU A 503 -4.22 3.99 20.63
CA GLU A 503 -5.44 3.18 20.54
C GLU A 503 -5.92 2.69 21.91
N PHE A 504 -7.25 2.61 22.07
CA PHE A 504 -7.92 1.87 23.14
C PHE A 504 -8.07 0.40 22.76
N ARG A 505 -7.80 -0.51 23.68
CA ARG A 505 -8.11 -1.94 23.51
C ARG A 505 -9.57 -2.22 23.80
N ILE A 506 -10.26 -2.92 22.90
CA ILE A 506 -11.62 -3.41 23.12
C ILE A 506 -11.55 -4.82 23.68
N VAL A 507 -12.19 -5.05 24.83
CA VAL A 507 -12.14 -6.32 25.58
C VAL A 507 -13.54 -6.78 25.94
N THR A 508 -13.78 -8.09 25.82
CA THR A 508 -14.98 -8.74 26.33
C THR A 508 -14.59 -9.90 27.25
N GLY A 509 -15.02 -9.83 28.52
CA GLY A 509 -14.49 -10.69 29.58
C GLY A 509 -12.96 -10.64 29.62
N ASN A 510 -12.30 -11.78 29.40
CA ASN A 510 -10.82 -11.88 29.37
C ASN A 510 -10.23 -11.87 27.95
N ARG A 511 -11.04 -11.63 26.92
CA ARG A 511 -10.62 -11.72 25.53
C ARG A 511 -10.50 -10.34 24.91
N THR A 512 -9.33 -10.03 24.35
CA THR A 512 -9.14 -8.83 23.52
C THR A 512 -9.74 -9.06 22.13
N LEU A 513 -10.57 -8.12 21.68
CA LEU A 513 -11.15 -8.13 20.33
C LEU A 513 -10.28 -7.36 19.34
N GLY A 514 -9.61 -6.31 19.80
CA GLY A 514 -8.76 -5.47 18.97
C GLY A 514 -8.59 -4.08 19.56
N THR A 515 -8.39 -3.09 18.71
CA THR A 515 -8.11 -1.72 19.10
C THR A 515 -8.91 -0.69 18.29
N VAL A 516 -9.19 0.48 18.89
CA VAL A 516 -9.78 1.64 18.20
C VAL A 516 -8.98 2.90 18.51
N PRO A 517 -8.79 3.81 17.54
CA PRO A 517 -8.06 5.06 17.76
C PRO A 517 -8.64 5.92 18.90
N VAL A 518 -7.76 6.59 19.66
CA VAL A 518 -8.15 7.52 20.74
C VAL A 518 -8.92 8.74 20.21
N ASP A 519 -8.63 9.16 18.98
CA ASP A 519 -9.31 10.27 18.29
C ASP A 519 -10.78 9.97 17.93
N SER A 520 -11.21 8.73 18.13
CA SER A 520 -12.56 8.22 17.84
C SER A 520 -13.24 7.78 19.15
N PRO A 521 -13.53 8.70 20.08
CA PRO A 521 -13.98 8.36 21.43
C PRO A 521 -15.32 7.62 21.37
N LEU A 522 -15.39 6.51 22.11
CA LEU A 522 -16.63 5.80 22.39
C LEU A 522 -17.21 6.29 23.72
N LEU A 523 -18.52 6.14 23.88
CA LEU A 523 -19.24 6.50 25.10
C LEU A 523 -19.75 5.24 25.81
N PRO A 524 -19.86 5.24 27.16
CA PRO A 524 -20.64 4.24 27.87
C PRO A 524 -22.05 4.10 27.30
N ASP A 525 -22.59 2.87 27.32
CA ASP A 525 -23.87 2.46 26.73
C ASP A 525 -23.98 2.55 25.19
N GLN A 526 -22.95 3.05 24.50
CA GLN A 526 -22.91 3.07 23.05
C GLN A 526 -22.90 1.65 22.47
N HIS A 527 -23.67 1.43 21.41
CA HIS A 527 -23.72 0.17 20.69
C HIS A 527 -22.80 0.21 19.46
N ILE A 528 -21.86 -0.72 19.37
CA ILE A 528 -20.83 -0.78 18.34
C ILE A 528 -20.83 -2.10 17.57
N ILE A 529 -20.31 -2.08 16.34
CA ILE A 529 -19.97 -3.29 15.57
C ILE A 529 -18.45 -3.45 15.54
N PHE A 530 -17.95 -4.60 15.98
CA PHE A 530 -16.52 -4.91 15.95
C PHE A 530 -16.29 -6.42 15.88
N GLY A 531 -15.33 -6.87 15.08
CA GLY A 531 -15.11 -8.29 14.80
C GLY A 531 -16.33 -8.98 14.17
N GLY A 532 -17.16 -8.23 13.42
CA GLY A 532 -18.35 -8.73 12.72
C GLY A 532 -19.50 -9.04 13.67
N ARG A 533 -19.43 -8.53 14.90
CA ARG A 533 -20.40 -8.78 15.97
C ARG A 533 -20.81 -7.46 16.62
N ARG A 534 -21.96 -7.48 17.29
CA ARG A 534 -22.54 -6.33 17.96
C ARG A 534 -22.23 -6.34 19.46
N TRP A 535 -21.76 -5.21 19.95
CA TRP A 535 -21.35 -5.02 21.33
C TRP A 535 -21.92 -3.75 21.92
N LYS A 536 -22.23 -3.76 23.21
CA LYS A 536 -22.57 -2.57 24.00
C LYS A 536 -21.35 -2.22 24.87
N VAL A 537 -20.94 -0.97 24.84
CA VAL A 537 -19.87 -0.45 25.71
C VAL A 537 -20.41 -0.38 27.14
N THR A 538 -19.77 -1.10 28.05
CA THR A 538 -20.15 -1.13 29.47
C THR A 538 -19.32 -0.15 30.30
N GLU A 539 -18.02 -0.06 30.00
CA GLU A 539 -17.07 0.72 30.79
C GLU A 539 -15.88 1.16 29.92
N ILE A 540 -15.33 2.34 30.21
CA ILE A 540 -14.14 2.88 29.54
C ILE A 540 -13.13 3.30 30.62
N GLU A 541 -12.00 2.60 30.66
CA GLU A 541 -10.87 2.93 31.52
C GLU A 541 -9.82 3.72 30.74
N THR A 542 -9.89 5.05 30.82
CA THR A 542 -8.99 5.96 30.07
C THR A 542 -7.51 5.79 30.44
N GLU A 543 -7.20 5.61 31.72
CA GLU A 543 -5.82 5.44 32.19
C GLU A 543 -5.15 4.18 31.64
N LYS A 544 -5.91 3.07 31.55
CA LYS A 544 -5.41 1.79 31.00
C LYS A 544 -5.60 1.68 29.49
N LYS A 545 -6.28 2.65 28.87
CA LYS A 545 -6.72 2.64 27.47
C LYS A 545 -7.48 1.35 27.13
N VAL A 546 -8.48 0.99 27.94
CA VAL A 546 -9.32 -0.21 27.76
C VAL A 546 -10.80 0.15 27.69
N ILE A 547 -11.52 -0.47 26.77
CA ILE A 547 -12.97 -0.37 26.59
C ILE A 547 -13.56 -1.76 26.80
N TYR A 548 -14.44 -1.90 27.78
CA TYR A 548 -15.14 -3.14 28.09
C TYR A 548 -16.47 -3.19 27.35
N VAL A 549 -16.77 -4.35 26.77
CA VAL A 549 -17.98 -4.54 25.99
C VAL A 549 -18.68 -5.88 26.26
N GLU A 550 -20.01 -5.87 26.15
CA GLU A 550 -20.89 -7.04 26.25
C GLU A 550 -21.71 -7.23 24.97
N ALA A 551 -22.22 -8.44 24.71
CA ALA A 551 -22.96 -8.72 23.47
C ALA A 551 -24.32 -7.99 23.45
N THR A 552 -24.73 -7.48 22.28
CA THR A 552 -26.02 -6.78 22.09
C THR A 552 -26.62 -7.04 20.70
N LYS A 553 -27.83 -6.52 20.44
CA LYS A 553 -28.57 -6.68 19.17
C LYS A 553 -28.42 -5.50 18.20
N GLY A 554 -27.89 -4.36 18.64
CA GLY A 554 -27.76 -3.15 17.82
C GLY A 554 -26.32 -2.63 17.72
N GLY A 555 -26.07 -1.64 16.87
CA GLY A 555 -24.82 -0.90 16.86
C GLY A 555 -24.37 -0.44 15.47
N GLN A 556 -23.38 0.44 15.45
CA GLN A 556 -22.68 0.85 14.24
C GLN A 556 -21.17 0.65 14.41
N PRO A 557 -20.41 0.39 13.34
CA PRO A 557 -18.97 0.28 13.49
C PRO A 557 -18.39 1.62 13.96
N PRO A 558 -17.36 1.60 14.82
CA PRO A 558 -16.74 2.82 15.33
C PRO A 558 -16.13 3.64 14.19
N GLN A 559 -15.84 4.91 14.49
CA GLN A 559 -15.05 5.71 13.57
C GLN A 559 -13.61 5.19 13.58
N PHE A 560 -13.00 5.21 12.40
CA PHE A 560 -11.61 4.85 12.22
C PHE A 560 -10.96 5.97 11.42
N SER A 561 -9.84 6.48 11.90
CA SER A 561 -9.02 7.41 11.14
C SER A 561 -8.37 6.73 9.92
N GLY A 562 -8.32 7.44 8.80
CA GLY A 562 -7.70 6.99 7.55
C GLY A 562 -8.22 7.76 6.32
N GLY A 563 -7.31 8.32 5.53
CA GLY A 563 -7.62 8.95 4.25
C GLY A 563 -7.61 7.94 3.09
N GLY A 564 -8.30 8.29 2.00
CA GLY A 564 -8.16 7.57 0.72
C GLY A 564 -6.82 7.89 0.05
N MET A 565 -6.33 6.99 -0.81
CA MET A 565 -5.19 7.33 -1.68
C MET A 565 -5.64 8.19 -2.86
N SER A 566 -4.72 9.01 -3.35
CA SER A 566 -4.92 9.86 -4.52
C SER A 566 -5.09 9.05 -5.81
N VAL A 567 -5.97 9.49 -6.69
CA VAL A 567 -6.19 8.91 -8.03
C VAL A 567 -5.23 9.56 -9.03
N HIS A 568 -4.56 8.73 -9.84
CA HIS A 568 -3.57 9.17 -10.84
C HIS A 568 -4.23 9.68 -12.15
N ASP A 569 -3.56 10.59 -12.86
CA ASP A 569 -3.99 11.19 -14.13
C ASP A 569 -4.48 10.17 -15.14
N ALA A 570 -3.69 9.13 -15.41
CA ALA A 570 -4.02 8.07 -16.36
C ALA A 570 -5.38 7.41 -16.10
N VAL A 571 -5.82 7.29 -14.84
CA VAL A 571 -7.15 6.75 -14.51
C VAL A 571 -8.23 7.70 -14.98
N ARG A 572 -8.10 9.00 -14.70
CA ARG A 572 -9.07 10.04 -15.07
C ARG A 572 -9.10 10.27 -16.59
N GLN A 573 -7.94 10.18 -17.24
CA GLN A 573 -7.82 10.23 -18.69
C GLN A 573 -8.47 9.00 -19.35
N GLU A 574 -8.34 7.81 -18.76
CA GLU A 574 -9.04 6.62 -19.25
C GLU A 574 -10.56 6.72 -19.04
N MET A 575 -11.03 7.31 -17.93
CA MET A 575 -12.45 7.62 -17.75
C MET A 575 -12.96 8.52 -18.88
N LEU A 576 -12.24 9.60 -19.19
CA LEU A 576 -12.58 10.49 -20.31
C LEU A 576 -12.60 9.75 -21.65
N ALA A 577 -11.63 8.87 -21.90
CA ALA A 577 -11.61 8.04 -23.10
C ALA A 577 -12.85 7.13 -23.20
N ILE A 578 -13.24 6.48 -22.09
CA ILE A 578 -14.44 5.64 -22.03
C ILE A 578 -15.71 6.45 -22.34
N TYR A 579 -15.86 7.66 -21.77
CA TYR A 579 -17.01 8.52 -22.08
C TYR A 579 -17.03 8.96 -23.54
N ARG A 580 -15.89 9.40 -24.08
CA ARG A 580 -15.77 9.85 -25.49
C ARG A 580 -16.07 8.72 -26.47
N GLU A 581 -15.63 7.51 -26.16
CA GLU A 581 -15.92 6.31 -26.96
C GLU A 581 -17.37 5.82 -26.77
N GLY A 582 -18.02 6.19 -25.67
CA GLY A 582 -19.31 5.62 -25.24
C GLY A 582 -19.22 4.11 -25.01
N ASP A 583 -18.03 3.59 -24.71
CA ASP A 583 -17.74 2.16 -24.68
C ASP A 583 -16.69 1.80 -23.63
N TYR A 584 -17.13 1.09 -22.60
CA TYR A 584 -16.24 0.55 -21.55
C TYR A 584 -15.62 -0.80 -21.92
N ARG A 585 -16.09 -1.47 -22.99
CA ARG A 585 -15.73 -2.86 -23.28
C ARG A 585 -14.27 -2.97 -23.69
N ILE A 586 -13.67 -4.10 -23.35
CA ILE A 586 -12.26 -4.37 -23.61
C ILE A 586 -12.10 -5.09 -24.94
N ALA A 587 -11.24 -4.57 -25.82
CA ALA A 587 -10.88 -5.23 -27.07
C ALA A 587 -9.90 -6.39 -26.80
N ILE A 588 -10.26 -7.61 -27.23
CA ILE A 588 -9.42 -8.79 -27.21
C ILE A 588 -9.42 -9.39 -28.62
N GLY A 589 -8.32 -9.18 -29.36
CA GLY A 589 -8.26 -9.48 -30.78
C GLY A 589 -9.29 -8.67 -31.57
N SER A 590 -10.19 -9.35 -32.29
CA SER A 590 -11.25 -8.72 -33.08
C SER A 590 -12.59 -8.54 -32.33
N LYS A 591 -12.69 -8.98 -31.06
CA LYS A 591 -13.94 -8.92 -30.29
C LYS A 591 -13.83 -7.92 -29.14
N LYS A 592 -14.93 -7.24 -28.83
CA LYS A 592 -15.08 -6.47 -27.59
C LYS A 592 -15.83 -7.32 -26.57
N VAL A 593 -15.23 -7.52 -25.40
CA VAL A 593 -15.82 -8.31 -24.31
C VAL A 593 -16.60 -7.40 -23.39
N ASP A 594 -17.89 -7.71 -23.21
CA ASP A 594 -18.75 -7.08 -22.21
C ASP A 594 -18.66 -7.85 -20.89
N TYR A 595 -18.42 -7.11 -19.82
CA TYR A 595 -18.25 -7.63 -18.47
C TYR A 595 -19.18 -6.96 -17.47
N ALA A 596 -20.08 -6.07 -17.89
CA ALA A 596 -21.01 -5.39 -17.01
C ALA A 596 -22.40 -6.06 -17.02
N ASP A 597 -23.08 -6.08 -15.88
CA ASP A 597 -24.46 -6.54 -15.82
C ASP A 597 -25.45 -5.48 -16.34
N THR A 598 -26.74 -5.82 -16.40
CA THR A 598 -27.76 -4.91 -16.93
C THR A 598 -27.87 -3.61 -16.13
N ALA A 599 -27.75 -3.67 -14.80
CA ALA A 599 -27.82 -2.47 -13.96
C ALA A 599 -26.62 -1.54 -14.21
N ALA A 600 -25.40 -2.08 -14.24
CA ALA A 600 -24.20 -1.33 -14.58
C ALA A 600 -24.27 -0.73 -16.00
N ARG A 601 -24.82 -1.45 -16.98
CA ARG A 601 -25.02 -0.93 -18.34
C ARG A 601 -25.96 0.26 -18.38
N ASN A 602 -27.07 0.19 -17.65
CA ASN A 602 -28.04 1.28 -17.57
C ASN A 602 -27.43 2.52 -16.89
N LEU A 603 -26.72 2.33 -15.77
CA LEU A 603 -26.01 3.41 -15.10
C LEU A 603 -24.94 4.01 -16.00
N PHE A 604 -24.15 3.20 -16.70
CA PHE A 604 -23.16 3.69 -17.65
C PHE A 604 -23.79 4.53 -18.78
N ALA A 605 -24.91 4.07 -19.34
CA ALA A 605 -25.63 4.80 -20.37
C ALA A 605 -26.18 6.14 -19.87
N GLU A 606 -26.69 6.18 -18.64
CA GLU A 606 -27.12 7.41 -17.96
C GLU A 606 -25.94 8.39 -17.75
N GLY A 607 -24.80 7.88 -17.30
CA GLY A 607 -23.56 8.66 -17.19
C GLY A 607 -23.09 9.23 -18.52
N CYS A 608 -23.14 8.44 -19.61
CA CYS A 608 -22.81 8.90 -20.96
C CYS A 608 -23.79 9.95 -21.49
N SER A 609 -25.09 9.77 -21.23
CA SER A 609 -26.13 10.75 -21.59
C SER A 609 -25.89 12.09 -20.89
N ASN A 610 -25.58 12.07 -19.58
CA ASN A 610 -25.24 13.29 -18.84
C ASN A 610 -23.92 13.90 -19.31
N PHE A 611 -22.89 13.09 -19.61
CA PHE A 611 -21.64 13.57 -20.20
C PHE A 611 -21.87 14.35 -21.50
N GLN A 612 -22.73 13.84 -22.38
CA GLN A 612 -23.14 14.53 -23.62
C GLN A 612 -23.99 15.78 -23.34
N ARG A 613 -24.94 15.69 -22.40
CA ARG A 613 -25.80 16.82 -21.98
C ARG A 613 -24.98 18.01 -21.48
N TYR A 614 -23.90 17.75 -20.75
CA TYR A 614 -22.98 18.77 -20.26
C TYR A 614 -21.89 19.14 -21.29
N ASN A 615 -21.91 18.58 -22.50
CA ASN A 615 -20.93 18.77 -23.57
C ASN A 615 -19.47 18.53 -23.12
N LEU A 616 -19.25 17.61 -22.18
CA LEU A 616 -17.93 17.35 -21.57
C LEU A 616 -16.94 16.63 -22.49
N GLN A 617 -17.36 16.31 -23.71
CA GLN A 617 -16.48 15.88 -24.78
C GLN A 617 -15.51 16.99 -25.21
N ASN A 618 -15.99 18.24 -25.17
CA ASN A 618 -15.28 19.44 -25.61
C ASN A 618 -15.08 20.46 -24.48
N GLU A 619 -15.98 20.48 -23.49
CA GLU A 619 -15.95 21.44 -22.39
C GLU A 619 -15.33 20.86 -21.12
N TYR A 620 -14.51 21.67 -20.45
CA TYR A 620 -13.90 21.34 -19.17
C TYR A 620 -14.39 22.25 -18.04
N PHE A 621 -15.10 23.32 -18.42
CA PHE A 621 -15.70 24.30 -17.54
C PHE A 621 -17.19 24.29 -17.80
N ILE A 622 -18.00 24.16 -16.74
CA ILE A 622 -19.46 24.20 -16.88
C ILE A 622 -20.08 25.07 -15.79
N SER A 623 -21.28 25.56 -16.06
CA SER A 623 -22.10 26.30 -15.10
C SER A 623 -23.37 25.51 -14.80
N SER A 624 -23.74 25.41 -13.53
CA SER A 624 -25.04 24.86 -13.11
C SER A 624 -25.57 25.66 -11.91
N GLY A 625 -26.65 26.41 -12.13
CA GLY A 625 -27.18 27.34 -11.13
C GLY A 625 -26.19 28.46 -10.80
N GLN A 626 -25.94 28.70 -9.52
CA GLN A 626 -24.96 29.67 -9.02
C GLN A 626 -23.54 29.11 -8.87
N ARG A 627 -23.32 27.87 -9.36
CA ARG A 627 -22.04 27.18 -9.22
C ARG A 627 -21.36 26.99 -10.56
N CYS A 628 -20.04 27.08 -10.53
CA CYS A 628 -19.17 26.70 -11.63
C CYS A 628 -18.41 25.42 -11.28
N TYR A 629 -18.16 24.59 -12.29
CA TYR A 629 -17.39 23.38 -12.14
C TYR A 629 -16.23 23.36 -13.12
N VAL A 630 -15.06 22.91 -12.65
CA VAL A 630 -13.92 22.57 -13.49
C VAL A 630 -13.73 21.06 -13.40
N ILE A 631 -13.67 20.40 -14.55
CA ILE A 631 -13.51 18.94 -14.66
C ILE A 631 -12.26 18.65 -15.49
N PRO A 632 -11.06 18.66 -14.86
CA PRO A 632 -9.82 18.58 -15.62
C PRO A 632 -9.60 17.24 -16.34
N TRP A 633 -10.24 16.17 -15.85
CA TRP A 633 -9.91 14.78 -16.21
C TRP A 633 -8.43 14.44 -15.93
N MET A 634 -7.89 15.08 -14.90
CA MET A 634 -6.55 14.87 -14.35
C MET A 634 -6.65 14.32 -12.93
N GLY A 635 -5.58 13.73 -12.44
CA GLY A 635 -5.48 13.13 -11.12
C GLY A 635 -5.48 14.17 -10.01
N ASP A 636 -5.54 13.67 -8.77
CA ASP A 636 -5.86 14.51 -7.63
C ASP A 636 -4.80 15.59 -7.36
N LYS A 637 -3.52 15.38 -7.72
CA LYS A 637 -2.50 16.43 -7.56
C LYS A 637 -2.76 17.66 -8.43
N VAL A 638 -3.11 17.46 -9.70
CA VAL A 638 -3.46 18.57 -10.62
C VAL A 638 -4.75 19.24 -10.17
N VAL A 639 -5.74 18.46 -9.75
CA VAL A 639 -7.02 18.95 -9.21
C VAL A 639 -6.79 19.79 -7.95
N ASN A 640 -6.03 19.28 -6.97
CA ASN A 640 -5.66 20.00 -5.75
C ASN A 640 -4.91 21.30 -6.06
N THR A 641 -4.04 21.28 -7.06
CA THR A 641 -3.29 22.48 -7.49
C THR A 641 -4.22 23.55 -8.03
N ILE A 642 -5.15 23.19 -8.94
CA ILE A 642 -6.12 24.14 -9.50
C ILE A 642 -7.05 24.66 -8.38
N THR A 643 -7.53 23.79 -7.49
CA THR A 643 -8.34 24.19 -6.33
C THR A 643 -7.60 25.18 -5.44
N ALA A 644 -6.34 24.91 -5.11
CA ALA A 644 -5.52 25.80 -4.29
C ALA A 644 -5.26 27.16 -4.96
N LEU A 645 -5.02 27.18 -6.28
CA LEU A 645 -4.90 28.42 -7.06
C LEU A 645 -6.18 29.25 -6.99
N LEU A 646 -7.35 28.62 -7.16
CA LEU A 646 -8.64 29.30 -7.09
C LEU A 646 -8.90 29.88 -5.69
N ILE A 647 -8.65 29.10 -4.63
CA ILE A 647 -8.78 29.57 -3.24
C ILE A 647 -7.86 30.77 -2.99
N ARG A 648 -6.62 30.73 -3.48
CA ARG A 648 -5.67 31.84 -3.37
C ARG A 648 -6.16 33.12 -4.06
N CYS A 649 -6.98 33.00 -5.10
CA CYS A 649 -7.64 34.13 -5.77
C CYS A 649 -8.94 34.59 -5.09
N GLY A 650 -9.29 34.05 -3.93
CA GLY A 650 -10.48 34.42 -3.17
C GLY A 650 -11.75 33.70 -3.61
N PHE A 651 -11.66 32.67 -4.47
CA PHE A 651 -12.81 31.82 -4.78
C PHE A 651 -13.12 30.85 -3.64
N LYS A 652 -14.39 30.58 -3.40
CA LYS A 652 -14.85 29.47 -2.56
C LYS A 652 -14.85 28.19 -3.40
N ALA A 653 -13.70 27.53 -3.48
CA ALA A 653 -13.54 26.31 -4.26
C ALA A 653 -13.35 25.09 -3.35
N ASN A 654 -13.94 23.98 -3.72
CA ASN A 654 -13.67 22.66 -3.15
C ASN A 654 -13.47 21.65 -4.28
N SER A 655 -12.97 20.46 -3.97
CA SER A 655 -12.88 19.40 -4.98
C SER A 655 -13.26 18.04 -4.42
N PHE A 656 -13.98 17.27 -5.22
CA PHE A 656 -14.42 15.93 -4.89
C PHE A 656 -14.45 15.05 -6.15
N ALA A 657 -13.92 13.83 -6.03
CA ALA A 657 -13.89 12.85 -7.13
C ALA A 657 -13.34 13.41 -8.46
N GLY A 658 -12.31 14.26 -8.40
CA GLY A 658 -11.66 14.86 -9.58
C GLY A 658 -12.43 16.03 -10.21
N VAL A 659 -13.52 16.48 -9.59
CA VAL A 659 -14.29 17.67 -9.98
C VAL A 659 -14.02 18.79 -8.98
N ILE A 660 -13.80 19.99 -9.49
CA ILE A 660 -13.66 21.21 -8.68
C ILE A 660 -14.98 21.97 -8.76
N GLU A 661 -15.61 22.25 -7.63
CA GLU A 661 -16.82 23.04 -7.52
C GLU A 661 -16.47 24.41 -6.92
N ILE A 662 -17.02 25.47 -7.52
CA ILE A 662 -16.77 26.86 -7.17
C ILE A 662 -18.11 27.55 -6.95
N ASP A 663 -18.33 27.99 -5.71
CA ASP A 663 -19.56 28.69 -5.33
C ASP A 663 -19.52 30.18 -5.71
N ASP A 664 -20.69 30.73 -6.04
CA ASP A 664 -20.92 32.18 -6.25
C ASP A 664 -20.02 32.82 -7.34
N ALA A 665 -19.57 32.04 -8.33
CA ALA A 665 -18.65 32.51 -9.37
C ALA A 665 -19.21 32.30 -10.78
N SER A 666 -18.82 33.16 -11.73
CA SER A 666 -19.12 32.99 -13.16
C SER A 666 -17.98 32.25 -13.88
N LEU A 667 -18.34 31.47 -14.90
CA LEU A 667 -17.38 30.68 -15.68
C LEU A 667 -16.33 31.58 -16.36
N ALA A 668 -16.75 32.72 -16.90
CA ALA A 668 -15.86 33.68 -17.52
C ALA A 668 -14.85 34.26 -16.52
N THR A 669 -15.29 34.56 -15.28
CA THR A 669 -14.40 35.06 -14.22
C THR A 669 -13.37 34.00 -13.84
N VAL A 670 -13.81 32.75 -13.62
CA VAL A 670 -12.91 31.63 -13.27
C VAL A 670 -11.87 31.39 -14.36
N GLN A 671 -12.29 31.31 -15.63
CA GLN A 671 -11.39 31.11 -16.76
C GLN A 671 -10.40 32.28 -16.92
N HIS A 672 -10.88 33.51 -16.80
CA HIS A 672 -10.05 34.70 -16.89
C HIS A 672 -8.97 34.71 -15.80
N THR A 673 -9.33 34.47 -14.54
CA THR A 673 -8.37 34.43 -13.44
C THR A 673 -7.33 33.33 -13.62
N LEU A 674 -7.72 32.12 -14.03
CA LEU A 674 -6.77 31.05 -14.30
C LEU A 674 -5.84 31.37 -15.49
N LYS A 675 -6.35 32.07 -16.51
CA LYS A 675 -5.55 32.54 -17.66
C LYS A 675 -4.56 33.63 -17.25
N GLU A 676 -4.96 34.58 -16.42
CA GLU A 676 -4.07 35.60 -15.88
C GLU A 676 -2.96 35.00 -15.02
N MET A 677 -3.27 34.00 -14.19
CA MET A 677 -2.27 33.23 -13.43
C MET A 677 -1.27 32.52 -14.34
N LEU A 678 -1.75 31.93 -15.44
CA LEU A 678 -0.88 31.26 -16.39
C LEU A 678 0.08 32.25 -17.08
N LEU A 679 -0.36 33.49 -17.33
CA LEU A 679 0.44 34.55 -17.93
C LEU A 679 1.43 35.20 -16.96
N SER A 680 1.12 35.21 -15.66
CA SER A 680 1.93 35.82 -14.59
C SER A 680 2.87 34.83 -13.88
N ASP A 681 3.02 33.63 -14.44
CA ASP A 681 3.65 32.44 -13.84
C ASP A 681 2.93 31.89 -12.61
N LEU A 682 2.72 30.56 -12.61
CA LEU A 682 2.08 29.88 -11.49
C LEU A 682 3.00 29.89 -10.24
N PRO A 683 2.43 30.06 -9.03
CA PRO A 683 3.17 29.89 -7.78
C PRO A 683 3.79 28.49 -7.70
N SER A 684 4.89 28.38 -6.97
CA SER A 684 5.51 27.07 -6.72
C SER A 684 4.64 26.21 -5.79
N ALA A 685 4.91 24.91 -5.75
CA ALA A 685 4.22 24.01 -4.81
C ALA A 685 4.47 24.42 -3.35
N PHE A 686 5.66 24.96 -3.06
CA PHE A 686 6.00 25.55 -1.77
C PHE A 686 5.10 26.75 -1.43
N ASP A 687 4.92 27.68 -2.38
CA ASP A 687 4.11 28.89 -2.13
C ASP A 687 2.65 28.56 -1.85
N LEU A 688 2.10 27.54 -2.54
CA LEU A 688 0.74 27.06 -2.27
C LEU A 688 0.64 26.35 -0.90
N ALA A 689 1.68 25.61 -0.53
CA ALA A 689 1.72 24.89 0.73
C ALA A 689 1.92 25.81 1.94
N ALA A 690 2.62 26.95 1.79
CA ALA A 690 2.97 27.84 2.89
C ALA A 690 1.74 28.29 3.72
N ASP A 691 0.61 28.53 3.04
CA ASP A 691 -0.62 29.02 3.65
C ASP A 691 -1.53 27.91 4.21
N VAL A 692 -1.16 26.64 4.05
CA VAL A 692 -1.97 25.50 4.54
C VAL A 692 -1.85 25.35 6.06
N PRO A 693 -2.92 25.44 6.86
CA PRO A 693 -2.78 25.41 8.32
C PRO A 693 -2.31 24.06 8.87
N GLU A 694 -2.80 22.95 8.32
CA GLU A 694 -2.48 21.59 8.77
C GLU A 694 -1.63 20.88 7.71
N LYS A 695 -0.35 20.65 8.05
CA LYS A 695 0.65 20.06 7.14
C LYS A 695 1.28 18.79 7.70
N TYR A 696 0.97 18.40 8.94
CA TYR A 696 1.57 17.25 9.59
C TYR A 696 0.95 15.96 9.05
N LEU A 697 1.64 15.30 8.13
CA LEU A 697 1.20 14.07 7.49
C LEU A 697 2.03 12.87 7.95
N ASP A 698 3.34 13.07 8.02
CA ASP A 698 4.32 12.04 8.36
C ASP A 698 4.75 12.16 9.82
N LYS A 699 5.28 11.06 10.36
CA LYS A 699 5.44 10.86 11.81
C LYS A 699 6.25 11.94 12.55
N TYR A 700 7.31 12.44 11.93
CA TYR A 700 8.22 13.40 12.55
C TYR A 700 8.08 14.81 11.96
N ASP A 701 6.98 15.10 11.27
CA ASP A 701 6.76 16.41 10.65
C ASP A 701 6.72 17.54 11.69
N GLU A 702 6.30 17.26 12.93
CA GLU A 702 6.31 18.21 14.06
C GLU A 702 7.70 18.74 14.42
N TYR A 703 8.77 18.05 14.00
CA TYR A 703 10.17 18.43 14.24
C TYR A 703 10.83 19.03 12.99
N LEU A 704 10.09 19.27 11.93
CA LEU A 704 10.62 19.92 10.73
C LEU A 704 10.48 21.44 10.84
N PRO A 705 11.47 22.21 10.34
CA PRO A 705 11.27 23.65 10.19
C PRO A 705 10.17 23.91 9.15
N GLU A 706 9.33 24.92 9.40
CA GLU A 706 8.16 25.26 8.59
C GLU A 706 8.45 25.31 7.08
N PHE A 707 9.61 25.85 6.69
CA PHE A 707 10.02 25.90 5.28
C PHE A 707 10.13 24.50 4.64
N LEU A 708 10.75 23.53 5.31
CA LEU A 708 10.89 22.17 4.80
C LEU A 708 9.57 21.41 4.87
N LEU A 709 8.76 21.67 5.89
CA LEU A 709 7.40 21.12 6.00
C LEU A 709 6.53 21.56 4.81
N ALA A 710 6.49 22.85 4.51
CA ALA A 710 5.77 23.38 3.35
C ALA A 710 6.32 22.85 2.01
N LYS A 711 7.65 22.76 1.85
CA LYS A 711 8.28 22.20 0.64
C LYS A 711 7.93 20.73 0.45
N GLY A 712 8.00 19.92 1.51
CA GLY A 712 7.64 18.49 1.48
C GLY A 712 6.16 18.25 1.21
N PHE A 713 5.29 19.00 1.90
CA PHE A 713 3.84 18.96 1.68
C PHE A 713 3.49 19.35 0.24
N GLY A 714 4.08 20.43 -0.27
CA GLY A 714 3.82 20.94 -1.61
C GLY A 714 4.07 19.90 -2.69
N GLU A 715 5.23 19.22 -2.67
CA GLU A 715 5.55 18.15 -3.64
C GLU A 715 4.62 16.93 -3.51
N LYS A 716 4.12 16.65 -2.31
CA LYS A 716 3.16 15.55 -2.05
C LYS A 716 1.76 15.89 -2.56
N ALA A 717 1.31 17.13 -2.40
CA ALA A 717 -0.07 17.55 -2.65
C ALA A 717 -0.32 18.13 -4.06
N TYR A 718 0.69 18.77 -4.67
CA TYR A 718 0.52 19.59 -5.88
C TYR A 718 1.35 19.10 -7.07
N ASP A 719 0.91 19.47 -8.28
CA ASP A 719 1.58 19.22 -9.55
C ASP A 719 1.53 20.48 -10.43
N ILE A 720 2.44 21.42 -10.15
CA ILE A 720 2.46 22.72 -10.84
C ILE A 720 2.69 22.56 -12.35
N GLU A 721 3.58 21.67 -12.77
CA GLU A 721 3.90 21.48 -14.18
C GLU A 721 2.74 20.81 -14.93
N GLY A 722 2.15 19.76 -14.35
CA GLY A 722 0.95 19.13 -14.89
C GLY A 722 -0.21 20.12 -15.03
N THR A 723 -0.43 20.97 -14.02
CA THR A 723 -1.43 22.05 -14.07
C THR A 723 -1.09 23.08 -15.15
N ARG A 724 0.17 23.51 -15.27
CA ARG A 724 0.60 24.47 -16.30
C ARG A 724 0.33 23.95 -17.71
N ILE A 725 0.70 22.69 -17.97
CA ILE A 725 0.45 22.03 -19.26
C ILE A 725 -1.05 21.97 -19.54
N TRP A 726 -1.84 21.57 -18.55
CA TRP A 726 -3.29 21.47 -18.69
C TRP A 726 -3.95 22.82 -18.97
N LEU A 727 -3.60 23.88 -18.21
CA LEU A 727 -4.15 25.23 -18.40
C LEU A 727 -3.78 25.79 -19.79
N LYS A 728 -2.55 25.57 -20.26
CA LYS A 728 -2.14 25.98 -21.63
C LYS A 728 -2.99 25.31 -22.71
N GLN A 729 -3.36 24.06 -22.53
CA GLN A 729 -4.14 23.33 -23.53
C GLN A 729 -5.61 23.75 -23.58
N HIS A 730 -6.17 24.20 -22.46
CA HIS A 730 -7.64 24.36 -22.30
C HIS A 730 -8.10 25.80 -22.06
N LEU A 731 -7.19 26.78 -21.90
CA LEU A 731 -7.52 28.20 -21.71
C LEU A 731 -6.89 29.13 -22.75
N GLN A 732 -6.23 28.59 -23.78
CA GLN A 732 -5.61 29.40 -24.84
C GLN A 732 -6.64 30.09 -25.72
#